data_AF-A0A812MVQ2-F1
#
_entry.id   AF-A0A812MVQ2-F1
#
_cell.length_a   1.000
_cell.length_b   1.000
_cell.length_c   1.000
_cell.angle_alpha   90.00
_cell.angle_beta   90.00
_cell.angle_gamma   90.00
#
_symmetry.space_group_name_H-M   'P 1'
#
loop_
_entity.id
_entity.type
_entity.pdbx_description
1 polymer ?
#
loop_
_entity_poly.entity_id
_entity_poly.type
_entity_poly.pdbx_seq_one_letter_code
_entity_poly.pdbx_strand_id
1 'polypeptide(L)'
;MAKMRSSAVAVEIPIPEYDPIAMDSMSQEQKVSARAMTALGAHTKIFQNVRDVQAQNIRERCCTDQWLDENEREWMCLDSLMRSRPWATNRDKAFPYPFREATEKMRALEGPWSGDDDPFPREWTRGVAGDKVLTNVRQVKEYPPELRFILFTPEFGSVNSFAASSWQQLASSHDTDFWIVSWQGWDNWTEMIEQVTRKVLSFADGVSTVWYGHSMGAIVAYEVLKRFDQRYRSPNLPVALIVSGCPAPHLFSESYRPQEKHDFLLKLRIPNDFDILTQEKRDILLKEFQVRLDNRQDALQDVTSHAGNTSEPTDVRSEAEYRKAIVTDLKVLMSYAFEHGEAKAVSVPVIAMAHDEDSLVEPQMVQAWEAYAPKPDSFEFLALEDVADGEVLVEQGHGYAMRPVPELIQKIYESMLKHQISKDLAAILPDIGPTDGEIPAKTDCVIVGAGIAGVTTARAMAEAGRDLLVFDKYDAIGGIWTYYANIFSRVNTSEVGYRMVNQQGPGSRPNEDHSPTHDILRDLYTVAAQFSKGRFRCGVEILKVKQQQDKSYIVTWKRLKTGETGKIHAKSVCFHTNRRIGKRRDVDWPGKEKFRGECVYGYANEVTPLKFWGKTVMVIGAGAFAYENLRTALEHGAKHVTMLGRRSGTTCPKWIDVIAFLRPCDQYYNTDRNGNVISFDAWKQCYVDAGLPQPECWAEGLLKPHNHTVSVSDLAFIAGYHGLATLKVGEIAAYRPDGHGVVLKAPPSPSARSASSMGPQTPKAWKGFRALRIQEVSRWCFWA
;
A
#
# COMPACT_ATOMS: atom_id res chain seq x y z
N MET A 1 -41.99 -16.58 2.04
CA MET A 1 -42.16 -17.61 0.99
C MET A 1 -40.82 -18.28 0.76
N ALA A 2 -40.81 -19.61 0.77
CA ALA A 2 -39.63 -20.45 0.68
C ALA A 2 -39.08 -20.59 -0.75
N LYS A 3 -37.80 -21.00 -0.82
CA LYS A 3 -37.04 -21.57 -1.96
C LYS A 3 -36.49 -20.60 -3.02
N MET A 4 -35.19 -20.34 -2.92
CA MET A 4 -34.19 -20.85 -3.88
C MET A 4 -32.80 -20.75 -3.24
N ARG A 5 -32.43 -21.75 -2.44
CA ARG A 5 -31.02 -22.02 -2.12
C ARG A 5 -30.44 -22.70 -3.35
N SER A 6 -29.51 -22.06 -4.04
CA SER A 6 -28.74 -22.71 -5.09
C SER A 6 -27.93 -23.84 -4.46
N SER A 7 -28.33 -25.07 -4.76
CA SER A 7 -27.56 -26.27 -4.44
C SER A 7 -26.28 -26.26 -5.28
N ALA A 8 -25.19 -25.73 -4.73
CA ALA A 8 -23.86 -26.16 -5.13
C ALA A 8 -23.77 -27.63 -4.71
N VAL A 9 -23.96 -28.53 -5.67
CA VAL A 9 -23.65 -29.95 -5.47
C VAL A 9 -22.14 -30.00 -5.29
N ALA A 10 -21.68 -30.01 -4.04
CA ALA A 10 -20.36 -30.48 -3.70
C ALA A 10 -20.32 -31.94 -4.18
N VAL A 11 -19.73 -32.16 -5.35
CA VAL A 11 -19.29 -33.50 -5.73
C VAL A 11 -18.14 -33.78 -4.78
N GLU A 12 -18.44 -34.42 -3.66
CA GLU A 12 -17.42 -35.08 -2.85
C GLU A 12 -16.71 -36.06 -3.79
N ILE A 13 -15.52 -35.69 -4.24
CA ILE A 13 -14.59 -36.66 -4.81
C ILE A 13 -14.31 -37.61 -3.64
N PRO A 14 -14.68 -38.89 -3.70
CA PRO A 14 -14.38 -39.82 -2.65
C PRO A 14 -12.86 -39.87 -2.55
N ILE A 15 -12.30 -39.29 -1.49
CA ILE A 15 -10.92 -39.57 -1.12
C ILE A 15 -11.00 -40.98 -0.54
N PRO A 16 -10.41 -42.00 -1.18
CA PRO A 16 -10.46 -43.32 -0.60
C PRO A 16 -9.70 -43.27 0.74
N GLU A 17 -10.43 -43.39 1.85
CA GLU A 17 -9.85 -43.77 3.13
C GLU A 17 -9.27 -45.17 2.94
N TYR A 18 -7.98 -45.22 2.64
CA TYR A 18 -7.26 -46.48 2.57
C TYR A 18 -7.00 -46.94 4.00
N ASP A 19 -7.74 -47.97 4.40
CA ASP A 19 -7.47 -48.78 5.58
C ASP A 19 -5.98 -49.22 5.55
N PRO A 20 -5.20 -49.14 6.65
CA PRO A 20 -3.74 -49.39 6.66
C PRO A 20 -3.31 -50.84 6.37
N ILE A 21 -4.11 -51.66 5.68
CA ILE A 21 -3.80 -53.06 5.42
C ILE A 21 -2.94 -53.21 4.16
N ALA A 22 -1.65 -53.44 4.42
CA ALA A 22 -0.64 -54.10 3.60
C ALA A 22 -0.24 -53.44 2.26
N MET A 23 0.49 -52.31 2.33
CA MET A 23 1.41 -51.97 1.23
C MET A 23 2.40 -53.12 0.96
N ASP A 24 2.72 -53.97 1.93
CA ASP A 24 3.72 -55.03 1.79
C ASP A 24 3.39 -56.09 0.71
N SER A 25 2.11 -56.31 0.38
CA SER A 25 1.67 -57.25 -0.66
C SER A 25 1.56 -56.64 -2.07
N MET A 26 1.72 -55.32 -2.21
CA MET A 26 1.63 -54.61 -3.48
C MET A 26 2.94 -54.70 -4.28
N SER A 27 2.84 -54.82 -5.60
CA SER A 27 3.98 -54.63 -6.50
C SER A 27 4.54 -53.20 -6.37
N GLN A 28 5.79 -53.00 -6.79
CA GLN A 28 6.45 -51.70 -6.70
C GLN A 28 5.71 -50.62 -7.51
N GLU A 29 5.16 -50.95 -8.68
CA GLU A 29 4.34 -50.03 -9.48
C GLU A 29 3.04 -49.64 -8.78
N GLN A 30 2.36 -50.60 -8.14
CA GLN A 30 1.14 -50.33 -7.36
C GLN A 30 1.43 -49.44 -6.15
N LYS A 31 2.57 -49.64 -5.47
CA LYS A 31 3.03 -48.76 -4.37
C LYS A 31 3.29 -47.34 -4.87
N VAL A 32 3.91 -47.19 -6.04
CA VAL A 32 4.19 -45.88 -6.65
C VAL A 32 2.88 -45.18 -7.03
N SER A 33 1.96 -45.88 -7.69
CA SER A 33 0.65 -45.34 -8.07
C SER A 33 -0.20 -44.96 -6.87
N ALA A 34 -0.23 -45.79 -5.82
CA ALA A 34 -0.95 -45.48 -4.58
C ALA A 34 -0.38 -44.23 -3.89
N ARG A 35 0.95 -44.13 -3.77
CA ARG A 35 1.62 -42.93 -3.23
C ARG A 35 1.34 -41.68 -4.07
N ALA A 36 1.32 -41.80 -5.39
CA ALA A 36 1.01 -40.70 -6.30
C ALA A 36 -0.44 -40.22 -6.11
N MET A 37 -1.40 -41.14 -5.99
CA MET A 37 -2.81 -40.81 -5.73
C MET A 37 -3.02 -40.18 -4.35
N THR A 38 -2.37 -40.70 -3.30
CA THR A 38 -2.40 -40.08 -1.96
C THR A 38 -1.79 -38.69 -1.98
N ALA A 39 -0.65 -38.52 -2.66
CA ALA A 39 -0.01 -37.21 -2.81
C ALA A 39 -0.92 -36.24 -3.58
N LEU A 40 -1.60 -36.69 -4.63
CA LEU A 40 -2.54 -35.89 -5.40
C LEU A 40 -3.78 -35.50 -4.57
N GLY A 41 -4.33 -36.41 -3.77
CA GLY A 41 -5.44 -36.14 -2.86
C GLY A 41 -5.06 -35.14 -1.77
N ALA A 42 -3.91 -35.33 -1.11
CA ALA A 42 -3.37 -34.41 -0.13
C ALA A 42 -3.10 -33.03 -0.73
N HIS A 43 -2.50 -32.98 -1.93
CA HIS A 43 -2.26 -31.74 -2.67
C HIS A 43 -3.58 -31.03 -2.97
N THR A 44 -4.60 -31.73 -3.47
CA THR A 44 -5.92 -31.14 -3.75
C THR A 44 -6.53 -30.52 -2.50
N LYS A 45 -6.51 -31.24 -1.36
CA LYS A 45 -7.03 -30.74 -0.08
C LYS A 45 -6.26 -29.53 0.45
N ILE A 46 -4.92 -29.54 0.36
CA ILE A 46 -4.10 -28.38 0.74
C ILE A 46 -4.49 -27.16 -0.11
N PHE A 47 -4.63 -27.33 -1.43
CA PHE A 47 -4.99 -26.22 -2.31
C PHE A 47 -6.40 -25.66 -2.02
N GLN A 48 -7.37 -26.52 -1.71
CA GLN A 48 -8.70 -26.08 -1.28
C GLN A 48 -8.61 -25.24 -0.01
N ASN A 49 -7.91 -25.75 1.02
CA ASN A 49 -7.73 -25.02 2.28
C ASN A 49 -7.07 -23.65 2.07
N VAL A 50 -6.04 -23.54 1.22
CA VAL A 50 -5.39 -22.23 0.98
C VAL A 50 -6.36 -21.29 0.24
N ARG A 51 -7.18 -21.78 -0.69
CA ARG A 51 -8.18 -20.96 -1.36
C ARG A 51 -9.28 -20.49 -0.41
N ASP A 52 -9.73 -21.34 0.52
CA ASP A 52 -10.71 -20.96 1.53
C ASP A 52 -10.15 -19.87 2.45
N VAL A 53 -8.87 -20.00 2.86
CA VAL A 53 -8.16 -18.97 3.63
C VAL A 53 -8.04 -17.67 2.82
N GLN A 54 -7.71 -17.74 1.53
CA GLN A 54 -7.61 -16.54 0.69
C GLN A 54 -8.97 -15.86 0.48
N ALA A 55 -10.03 -16.64 0.22
CA ALA A 55 -11.39 -16.12 0.08
C ALA A 55 -11.85 -15.45 1.39
N GLN A 56 -11.50 -16.04 2.53
CA GLN A 56 -11.74 -15.44 3.83
C GLN A 56 -10.92 -14.15 4.03
N ASN A 57 -9.63 -14.17 3.68
CA ASN A 57 -8.77 -12.99 3.76
C ASN A 57 -9.29 -11.83 2.90
N ILE A 58 -9.84 -12.12 1.72
CA ILE A 58 -10.48 -11.13 0.83
C ILE A 58 -11.68 -10.51 1.55
N ARG A 59 -12.62 -11.34 2.03
CA ARG A 59 -13.82 -10.88 2.74
C ARG A 59 -13.49 -10.03 3.97
N GLU A 60 -12.42 -10.37 4.68
CA GLU A 60 -11.98 -9.64 5.87
C GLU A 60 -11.17 -8.38 5.56
N ARG A 61 -10.56 -8.28 4.36
CA ARG A 61 -9.76 -7.11 3.99
C ARG A 61 -10.65 -5.98 3.53
N CYS A 62 -11.29 -6.15 2.38
CA CYS A 62 -12.13 -5.15 1.74
C CYS A 62 -12.88 -5.75 0.54
N CYS A 63 -13.94 -5.06 0.12
CA CYS A 63 -14.69 -5.45 -1.08
C CYS A 63 -13.85 -5.28 -2.35
N THR A 64 -14.22 -5.99 -3.42
CA THR A 64 -13.53 -5.89 -4.72
C THR A 64 -13.51 -4.45 -5.25
N ASP A 65 -14.57 -3.69 -5.04
CA ASP A 65 -14.64 -2.30 -5.51
C ASP A 65 -13.68 -1.38 -4.76
N GLN A 66 -13.48 -1.61 -3.45
CA GLN A 66 -12.46 -0.90 -2.68
C GLN A 66 -11.05 -1.24 -3.17
N TRP A 67 -10.79 -2.51 -3.48
CA TRP A 67 -9.55 -2.97 -4.11
C TRP A 67 -9.22 -2.22 -5.41
N LEU A 68 -10.21 -2.09 -6.29
CA LEU A 68 -10.06 -1.39 -7.56
C LEU A 68 -9.83 0.11 -7.35
N ASP A 69 -10.50 0.73 -6.38
CA ASP A 69 -10.27 2.14 -6.01
C ASP A 69 -8.86 2.37 -5.47
N GLU A 70 -8.35 1.45 -4.63
CA GLU A 70 -6.99 1.50 -4.09
C GLU A 70 -5.94 1.47 -5.22
N ASN A 71 -6.07 0.51 -6.14
CA ASN A 71 -5.17 0.34 -7.28
C ASN A 71 -5.25 1.51 -8.27
N GLU A 72 -6.47 1.97 -8.60
CA GLU A 72 -6.68 3.07 -9.53
C GLU A 72 -6.09 4.38 -8.99
N ARG A 73 -6.28 4.69 -7.70
CA ARG A 73 -5.71 5.90 -7.13
C ARG A 73 -4.18 5.80 -7.01
N GLU A 74 -3.60 4.68 -6.59
CA GLU A 74 -2.14 4.53 -6.60
C GLU A 74 -1.56 4.76 -8.00
N TRP A 75 -2.20 4.21 -9.04
CA TRP A 75 -1.83 4.46 -10.43
C TRP A 75 -1.86 5.94 -10.78
N MET A 76 -2.94 6.66 -10.42
CA MET A 76 -3.07 8.10 -10.69
C MET A 76 -2.06 8.94 -9.91
N CYS A 77 -1.70 8.55 -8.68
CA CYS A 77 -0.65 9.20 -7.90
C CYS A 77 0.72 9.05 -8.58
N LEU A 78 1.07 7.82 -8.98
CA LEU A 78 2.33 7.55 -9.67
C LEU A 78 2.40 8.23 -11.04
N ASP A 79 1.29 8.28 -11.78
CA ASP A 79 1.17 9.04 -13.03
C ASP A 79 1.41 10.54 -12.79
N SER A 80 0.74 11.13 -11.79
CA SER A 80 0.94 12.52 -11.40
C SER A 80 2.39 12.80 -11.01
N LEU A 81 3.01 11.91 -10.24
CA LEU A 81 4.41 12.00 -9.85
C LEU A 81 5.33 12.00 -11.08
N MET A 82 5.09 11.11 -12.05
CA MET A 82 5.90 11.05 -13.29
C MET A 82 5.70 12.31 -14.15
N ARG A 83 4.47 12.83 -14.28
CA ARG A 83 4.19 14.07 -15.03
C ARG A 83 4.79 15.31 -14.38
N SER A 84 4.95 15.32 -13.05
CA SER A 84 5.62 16.40 -12.33
C SER A 84 7.09 16.55 -12.73
N ARG A 85 7.72 15.49 -13.26
CA ARG A 85 9.13 15.50 -13.61
C ARG A 85 9.39 16.40 -14.82
N PRO A 86 10.38 17.31 -14.77
CA PRO A 86 10.61 18.28 -15.85
C PRO A 86 11.10 17.63 -17.15
N TRP A 87 11.57 16.38 -17.09
CA TRP A 87 12.08 15.60 -18.22
C TRP A 87 11.10 14.53 -18.72
N ALA A 88 9.88 14.45 -18.18
CA ALA A 88 8.85 13.57 -18.72
C ALA A 88 8.36 14.08 -20.10
N THR A 89 8.04 13.15 -20.99
CA THR A 89 7.65 13.46 -22.38
C THR A 89 6.15 13.71 -22.54
N ASN A 90 5.31 13.12 -21.69
CA ASN A 90 3.84 13.20 -21.76
C ASN A 90 3.23 13.92 -20.53
N ARG A 91 3.82 15.06 -20.13
CA ARG A 91 3.44 15.79 -18.90
C ARG A 91 1.99 16.27 -18.87
N ASP A 92 1.44 16.63 -20.01
CA ASP A 92 0.08 17.19 -20.11
C ASP A 92 -1.01 16.12 -20.29
N LYS A 93 -0.63 14.84 -20.38
CA LYS A 93 -1.56 13.73 -20.63
C LYS A 93 -1.45 12.70 -19.52
N ALA A 94 -2.52 12.48 -18.77
CA ALA A 94 -2.57 11.38 -17.81
C ALA A 94 -2.51 10.03 -18.55
N PHE A 95 -1.86 9.03 -17.95
CA PHE A 95 -1.95 7.65 -18.41
C PHE A 95 -3.22 7.01 -17.82
N PRO A 96 -4.25 6.71 -18.64
CA PRO A 96 -5.52 6.18 -18.14
C PRO A 96 -5.32 4.85 -17.39
N TYR A 97 -6.25 4.55 -16.46
CA TYR A 97 -6.34 3.26 -15.78
C TYR A 97 -7.40 2.39 -16.47
N PRO A 98 -7.01 1.43 -17.35
CA PRO A 98 -7.97 0.69 -18.17
C PRO A 98 -8.62 -0.48 -17.43
N PHE A 99 -8.15 -0.80 -16.23
CA PHE A 99 -8.45 -2.09 -15.61
C PHE A 99 -9.83 -2.17 -14.96
N ARG A 100 -10.46 -1.03 -14.63
CA ARG A 100 -11.84 -0.99 -14.12
C ARG A 100 -12.84 -1.49 -15.17
N GLU A 101 -12.79 -0.92 -16.37
CA GLU A 101 -13.63 -1.33 -17.49
C GLU A 101 -13.40 -2.81 -17.85
N ALA A 102 -12.14 -3.26 -17.85
CA ALA A 102 -11.81 -4.67 -18.09
C ALA A 102 -12.43 -5.58 -17.01
N THR A 103 -12.42 -5.15 -15.75
CA THR A 103 -13.01 -5.90 -14.62
C THR A 103 -14.53 -6.00 -14.74
N GLU A 104 -15.20 -4.90 -15.06
CA GLU A 104 -16.65 -4.86 -15.27
C GLU A 104 -17.09 -5.79 -16.41
N LYS A 105 -16.36 -5.81 -17.53
CA LYS A 105 -16.60 -6.74 -18.64
C LYS A 105 -16.42 -8.20 -18.24
N MET A 106 -15.43 -8.51 -17.40
CA MET A 106 -15.23 -9.88 -16.91
C MET A 106 -16.33 -10.29 -15.92
N ARG A 107 -16.67 -9.43 -14.95
CA ARG A 107 -17.77 -9.68 -14.00
C ARG A 107 -19.11 -9.94 -14.69
N ALA A 108 -19.40 -9.21 -15.76
CA ALA A 108 -20.62 -9.42 -16.55
C ALA A 108 -20.71 -10.84 -17.16
N LEU A 109 -19.58 -11.52 -17.38
CA LEU A 109 -19.50 -12.89 -17.89
C LEU A 109 -19.42 -13.94 -16.78
N GLU A 110 -18.71 -13.61 -15.71
CA GLU A 110 -18.31 -14.55 -14.66
C GLU A 110 -19.29 -14.61 -13.49
N GLY A 111 -20.17 -13.61 -13.37
CA GLY A 111 -21.00 -13.42 -12.18
C GLY A 111 -20.20 -12.78 -11.03
N PRO A 112 -20.69 -12.90 -9.79
CA PRO A 112 -20.09 -12.24 -8.64
C PRO A 112 -18.69 -12.79 -8.35
N TRP A 113 -17.75 -11.88 -8.07
CA TRP A 113 -16.41 -12.21 -7.62
C TRP A 113 -16.35 -12.33 -6.09
N SER A 114 -15.26 -12.90 -5.58
CA SER A 114 -15.01 -12.93 -4.14
C SER A 114 -14.84 -11.49 -3.64
N GLY A 115 -15.60 -11.08 -2.64
CA GLY A 115 -15.62 -9.69 -2.14
C GLY A 115 -16.67 -8.80 -2.79
N ASP A 116 -17.51 -9.31 -3.69
CA ASP A 116 -18.69 -8.59 -4.21
C ASP A 116 -19.91 -8.71 -3.28
N ASP A 117 -19.82 -9.52 -2.23
CA ASP A 117 -20.80 -9.69 -1.16
C ASP A 117 -20.76 -8.54 -0.11
N ASP A 118 -20.44 -7.31 -0.54
CA ASP A 118 -20.34 -6.13 0.32
C ASP A 118 -21.68 -5.88 1.04
N PRO A 119 -21.74 -6.01 2.39
CA PRO A 119 -22.96 -5.72 3.14
C PRO A 119 -23.35 -4.23 3.09
N PHE A 120 -22.49 -3.37 2.53
CA PHE A 120 -22.71 -1.94 2.37
C PHE A 120 -22.51 -1.53 0.91
N PRO A 121 -23.46 -1.85 0.01
CA PRO A 121 -23.34 -1.54 -1.42
C PRO A 121 -23.17 -0.04 -1.66
N ARG A 122 -22.51 0.33 -2.77
CA ARG A 122 -22.42 1.73 -3.19
C ARG A 122 -23.80 2.26 -3.56
N GLU A 123 -24.35 3.14 -2.74
CA GLU A 123 -25.50 3.94 -3.11
C GLU A 123 -24.99 5.13 -3.93
N TRP A 124 -25.08 5.03 -5.26
CA TRP A 124 -24.62 6.10 -6.15
C TRP A 124 -25.66 7.23 -6.17
N THR A 125 -25.47 8.24 -5.33
CA THR A 125 -26.37 9.40 -5.30
C THR A 125 -25.67 10.74 -5.56
N ARG A 126 -24.33 10.76 -5.57
CA ARG A 126 -23.57 11.95 -5.99
C ARG A 126 -23.78 12.15 -7.49
N GLY A 127 -24.54 13.19 -7.85
CA GLY A 127 -24.57 13.71 -9.22
C GLY A 127 -23.19 14.26 -9.65
N VAL A 128 -23.15 15.05 -10.72
CA VAL A 128 -21.93 15.73 -11.17
C VAL A 128 -21.57 16.81 -10.14
N ALA A 129 -20.67 16.49 -9.20
CA ALA A 129 -20.01 17.49 -8.38
C ALA A 129 -18.66 17.82 -9.03
N GLY A 130 -18.40 19.12 -9.29
CA GLY A 130 -17.21 19.59 -10.00
C GLY A 130 -15.89 19.25 -9.31
N ASP A 131 -15.88 19.12 -7.98
CA ASP A 131 -14.66 18.88 -7.20
C ASP A 131 -14.44 17.42 -6.79
N LYS A 132 -13.17 17.02 -6.87
CA LYS A 132 -12.69 15.75 -6.34
C LYS A 132 -12.66 15.84 -4.81
N VAL A 133 -13.19 14.81 -4.15
CA VAL A 133 -13.14 14.69 -2.67
C VAL A 133 -11.72 14.74 -2.14
N LEU A 134 -10.76 14.18 -2.90
CA LEU A 134 -9.34 14.20 -2.57
C LEU A 134 -8.56 14.92 -3.67
N THR A 135 -7.78 15.92 -3.26
CA THR A 135 -6.88 16.64 -4.16
C THR A 135 -5.48 16.72 -3.57
N ASN A 136 -4.48 16.27 -4.33
CA ASN A 136 -3.08 16.51 -4.00
C ASN A 136 -2.71 17.93 -4.43
N VAL A 137 -2.26 18.76 -3.49
CA VAL A 137 -1.93 20.16 -3.74
C VAL A 137 -0.42 20.40 -3.81
N ARG A 138 0.38 19.40 -3.42
CA ARG A 138 1.84 19.42 -3.55
C ARG A 138 2.39 18.03 -3.86
N GLN A 139 3.14 17.95 -4.96
CA GLN A 139 3.92 16.78 -5.32
C GLN A 139 5.27 16.81 -4.61
N VAL A 140 5.79 15.63 -4.28
CA VAL A 140 7.06 15.44 -3.58
C VAL A 140 8.22 15.24 -4.55
N LYS A 141 9.42 15.55 -4.07
CA LYS A 141 10.63 15.35 -4.86
C LYS A 141 10.93 13.86 -4.96
N GLU A 142 10.83 13.15 -3.85
CA GLU A 142 11.07 11.73 -3.70
C GLU A 142 9.81 11.08 -3.13
N TYR A 143 9.51 9.86 -3.57
CA TYR A 143 8.35 9.11 -3.12
C TYR A 143 8.81 7.76 -2.51
N PRO A 144 8.13 7.24 -1.48
CA PRO A 144 7.10 7.91 -0.68
C PRO A 144 7.65 9.14 0.06
N PRO A 145 6.83 10.17 0.31
CA PRO A 145 7.24 11.25 1.20
C PRO A 145 7.57 10.74 2.59
N GLU A 146 8.32 11.54 3.32
CA GLU A 146 8.59 11.24 4.71
C GLU A 146 7.32 11.30 5.56
N LEU A 147 6.41 12.20 5.21
CA LEU A 147 5.20 12.52 5.95
C LEU A 147 4.13 13.07 5.00
N ARG A 148 2.87 12.79 5.29
CA ARG A 148 1.70 13.33 4.58
C ARG A 148 0.79 14.12 5.50
N PHE A 149 0.37 15.30 5.09
CA PHE A 149 -0.76 16.00 5.71
C PHE A 149 -2.03 15.78 4.90
N ILE A 150 -3.11 15.44 5.60
CA ILE A 150 -4.46 15.38 5.06
C ILE A 150 -5.30 16.44 5.76
N LEU A 151 -5.64 17.48 5.03
CA LEU A 151 -6.35 18.66 5.53
C LEU A 151 -7.83 18.54 5.19
N PHE A 152 -8.67 18.39 6.22
CA PHE A 152 -10.13 18.34 6.10
C PHE A 152 -10.67 19.76 6.13
N THR A 153 -11.27 20.18 5.03
CA THR A 153 -11.80 21.54 4.85
C THR A 153 -12.89 21.87 5.88
N PRO A 154 -13.08 23.14 6.27
CA PRO A 154 -14.23 23.55 7.08
C PRO A 154 -15.53 23.50 6.27
N GLU A 155 -16.67 23.73 6.92
CA GLU A 155 -17.94 24.03 6.25
C GLU A 155 -17.77 25.20 5.28
N PHE A 156 -18.49 25.17 4.15
CA PHE A 156 -18.42 26.17 3.07
C PHE A 156 -17.06 26.24 2.34
N GLY A 157 -16.14 25.34 2.69
CA GLY A 157 -14.80 25.30 2.15
C GLY A 157 -14.66 24.77 0.72
N SER A 158 -13.39 24.60 0.33
CA SER A 158 -12.98 24.03 -0.95
C SER A 158 -11.50 23.63 -0.93
N VAL A 159 -10.96 23.19 -2.07
CA VAL A 159 -9.52 23.00 -2.23
C VAL A 159 -8.71 24.28 -1.96
N ASN A 160 -9.34 25.46 -2.01
CA ASN A 160 -8.72 26.75 -1.73
C ASN A 160 -8.81 27.16 -0.24
N SER A 161 -9.49 26.36 0.61
CA SER A 161 -9.65 26.70 2.04
C SER A 161 -8.32 26.80 2.77
N PHE A 162 -7.31 26.01 2.38
CA PHE A 162 -5.99 26.06 2.98
C PHE A 162 -5.04 26.79 2.03
N ALA A 163 -4.49 27.92 2.46
CA ALA A 163 -3.52 28.66 1.67
C ALA A 163 -2.26 27.81 1.46
N ALA A 164 -2.07 27.33 0.23
CA ALA A 164 -0.99 26.41 -0.10
C ALA A 164 0.38 27.00 0.28
N SER A 165 0.62 28.29 0.02
CA SER A 165 1.86 28.99 0.37
C SER A 165 2.18 28.97 1.87
N SER A 166 1.19 29.18 2.73
CA SER A 166 1.35 29.14 4.21
C SER A 166 1.65 27.72 4.70
N TRP A 167 0.86 26.75 4.26
CA TRP A 167 1.02 25.35 4.68
C TRP A 167 2.29 24.71 4.13
N GLN A 168 2.82 25.19 3.00
CA GLN A 168 4.06 24.69 2.41
C GLN A 168 5.32 25.02 3.23
N GLN A 169 5.27 25.96 4.18
CA GLN A 169 6.41 26.33 5.02
C GLN A 169 6.91 25.17 5.90
N LEU A 170 6.00 24.32 6.38
CA LEU A 170 6.29 23.04 7.08
C LEU A 170 7.28 22.17 6.31
N ALA A 171 7.19 22.22 4.99
CA ALA A 171 7.84 21.27 4.09
C ALA A 171 9.15 21.81 3.49
N SER A 172 9.75 22.82 4.13
CA SER A 172 11.11 23.28 3.83
C SER A 172 12.19 22.43 4.51
N SER A 173 11.83 21.69 5.57
CA SER A 173 12.73 20.83 6.35
C SER A 173 12.62 19.34 6.02
N HIS A 174 11.50 18.88 5.44
CA HIS A 174 11.19 17.46 5.15
C HIS A 174 10.49 17.31 3.79
N ASP A 175 10.60 16.15 3.14
CA ASP A 175 9.84 15.85 1.91
C ASP A 175 8.41 15.46 2.30
N THR A 176 7.52 16.47 2.36
CA THR A 176 6.14 16.35 2.82
C THR A 176 5.15 16.60 1.69
N ASP A 177 4.15 15.73 1.53
CA ASP A 177 3.01 16.00 0.65
C ASP A 177 1.78 16.47 1.42
N PHE A 178 0.94 17.23 0.71
CA PHE A 178 -0.32 17.78 1.23
C PHE A 178 -1.48 17.35 0.36
N TRP A 179 -2.52 16.91 1.03
CA TRP A 179 -3.78 16.51 0.44
C TRP A 179 -4.92 17.23 1.12
N ILE A 180 -5.91 17.65 0.34
CA ILE A 180 -7.11 18.30 0.85
C ILE A 180 -8.29 17.34 0.64
N VAL A 181 -9.07 17.17 1.71
CA VAL A 181 -10.36 16.48 1.71
C VAL A 181 -11.45 17.53 1.62
N SER A 182 -11.99 17.74 0.42
CA SER A 182 -13.11 18.64 0.17
C SER A 182 -14.40 17.88 0.26
N TRP A 183 -15.19 18.18 1.29
CA TRP A 183 -16.43 17.49 1.58
C TRP A 183 -17.70 18.32 1.31
N GLN A 184 -17.63 19.37 0.51
CA GLN A 184 -18.79 20.25 0.32
C GLN A 184 -19.76 19.71 -0.75
N GLY A 185 -21.03 20.10 -0.64
CA GLY A 185 -22.02 19.91 -1.70
C GLY A 185 -22.90 18.66 -1.58
N TRP A 186 -22.99 18.05 -0.40
CA TRP A 186 -23.96 16.98 -0.12
C TRP A 186 -25.09 17.49 0.78
N ASP A 187 -26.28 16.92 0.61
CA ASP A 187 -27.48 17.24 1.39
C ASP A 187 -27.81 16.19 2.47
N ASN A 188 -27.06 15.08 2.49
CA ASN A 188 -27.20 13.98 3.43
C ASN A 188 -25.84 13.68 4.10
N TRP A 189 -25.79 13.78 5.42
CA TRP A 189 -24.60 13.51 6.22
C TRP A 189 -24.06 12.09 6.05
N THR A 190 -24.93 11.07 6.15
CA THR A 190 -24.54 9.65 6.09
C THR A 190 -23.91 9.30 4.75
N GLU A 191 -24.51 9.75 3.64
CA GLU A 191 -23.94 9.53 2.31
C GLU A 191 -22.60 10.25 2.14
N MET A 192 -22.56 11.53 2.55
CA MET A 192 -21.34 12.34 2.48
C MET A 192 -20.17 11.64 3.17
N ILE A 193 -20.36 11.26 4.44
CA ILE A 193 -19.26 10.72 5.25
C ILE A 193 -18.80 9.36 4.74
N GLU A 194 -19.68 8.54 4.18
CA GLU A 194 -19.32 7.25 3.57
C GLU A 194 -18.49 7.46 2.30
N GLN A 195 -18.87 8.40 1.44
CA GLN A 195 -18.11 8.72 0.22
C GLN A 195 -16.74 9.30 0.56
N VAL A 196 -16.66 10.22 1.52
CA VAL A 196 -15.40 10.76 2.02
C VAL A 196 -14.53 9.64 2.59
N THR A 197 -15.10 8.79 3.45
CA THR A 197 -14.41 7.65 4.05
C THR A 197 -13.80 6.74 2.98
N ARG A 198 -14.57 6.35 1.95
CA ARG A 198 -14.07 5.48 0.86
C ARG A 198 -12.93 6.13 0.07
N LYS A 199 -13.00 7.44 -0.17
CA LYS A 199 -11.92 8.16 -0.84
C LYS A 199 -10.67 8.21 0.01
N VAL A 200 -10.77 8.57 1.29
CA VAL A 200 -9.61 8.60 2.20
C VAL A 200 -9.05 7.19 2.42
N LEU A 201 -9.89 6.16 2.56
CA LEU A 201 -9.48 4.75 2.70
C LEU A 201 -8.58 4.29 1.59
N SER A 202 -8.76 4.86 0.41
CA SER A 202 -7.99 4.43 -0.72
C SER A 202 -6.49 4.61 -0.43
N PHE A 203 -6.02 5.68 0.25
CA PHE A 203 -4.61 5.84 0.63
C PHE A 203 -4.06 4.54 1.21
N ALA A 204 -3.12 3.90 0.52
CA ALA A 204 -2.59 2.57 0.80
C ALA A 204 -1.12 2.46 0.38
N ASP A 205 -0.38 3.56 0.54
CA ASP A 205 1.03 3.67 0.16
C ASP A 205 2.00 3.64 1.34
N GLY A 206 1.50 3.52 2.57
CA GLY A 206 2.31 3.31 3.77
C GLY A 206 2.97 4.56 4.30
N VAL A 207 2.59 5.71 3.74
CA VAL A 207 3.06 7.00 4.22
C VAL A 207 2.38 7.30 5.54
N SER A 208 3.17 7.61 6.58
CA SER A 208 2.63 8.14 7.83
C SER A 208 1.86 9.44 7.54
N THR A 209 0.57 9.43 7.86
CA THR A 209 -0.29 10.60 7.64
C THR A 209 -0.58 11.35 8.95
N VAL A 210 -0.79 12.65 8.86
CA VAL A 210 -1.31 13.50 9.92
C VAL A 210 -2.60 14.09 9.42
N TRP A 211 -3.65 13.97 10.21
CA TRP A 211 -4.95 14.51 9.81
C TRP A 211 -5.17 15.81 10.55
N TYR A 212 -5.52 16.84 9.81
CA TYR A 212 -5.82 18.15 10.34
C TYR A 212 -7.25 18.51 9.96
N GLY A 213 -8.09 18.77 10.96
CA GLY A 213 -9.44 19.26 10.77
C GLY A 213 -9.63 20.61 11.43
N HIS A 214 -10.26 21.53 10.70
CA HIS A 214 -10.65 22.83 11.22
C HIS A 214 -12.17 23.00 11.12
N SER A 215 -12.78 23.59 12.14
CA SER A 215 -14.24 23.69 12.27
C SER A 215 -14.92 22.33 12.01
N MET A 216 -16.00 22.27 11.23
CA MET A 216 -16.69 21.01 10.92
C MET A 216 -15.80 19.97 10.22
N GLY A 217 -14.69 20.38 9.60
CA GLY A 217 -13.66 19.47 9.10
C GLY A 217 -13.06 18.55 10.17
N ALA A 218 -12.99 19.00 11.44
CA ALA A 218 -12.57 18.17 12.56
C ALA A 218 -13.59 17.06 12.88
N ILE A 219 -14.88 17.35 12.79
CA ILE A 219 -15.95 16.35 12.94
C ILE A 219 -15.89 15.33 11.80
N VAL A 220 -15.72 15.78 10.55
CA VAL A 220 -15.57 14.89 9.39
C VAL A 220 -14.34 13.99 9.57
N ALA A 221 -13.18 14.54 9.95
CA ALA A 221 -11.97 13.76 10.20
C ALA A 221 -12.17 12.70 11.30
N TYR A 222 -12.80 13.09 12.42
CA TYR A 222 -13.16 12.17 13.50
C TYR A 222 -14.06 11.04 13.02
N GLU A 223 -15.11 11.36 12.27
CA GLU A 223 -16.12 10.40 11.82
C GLU A 223 -15.59 9.43 10.75
N VAL A 224 -14.67 9.90 9.90
CA VAL A 224 -13.88 9.03 9.01
C VAL A 224 -12.99 8.11 9.84
N LEU A 225 -12.30 8.63 10.85
CA LEU A 225 -11.39 7.84 11.69
C LEU A 225 -12.13 6.77 12.50
N LYS A 226 -13.33 7.07 13.02
CA LYS A 226 -14.19 6.08 13.68
C LYS A 226 -14.57 4.92 12.75
N ARG A 227 -14.86 5.22 11.48
CA ARG A 227 -15.14 4.19 10.47
C ARG A 227 -13.88 3.37 10.13
N PHE A 228 -12.72 4.01 10.08
CA PHE A 228 -11.44 3.31 9.90
C PHE A 228 -11.19 2.33 11.05
N ASP A 229 -11.40 2.74 12.29
CA ASP A 229 -11.16 1.92 13.48
C ASP A 229 -12.18 0.77 13.60
N GLN A 230 -13.47 1.06 13.45
CA GLN A 230 -14.54 0.12 13.81
C GLN A 230 -14.97 -0.77 12.64
N ARG A 231 -15.04 -0.23 11.42
CA ARG A 231 -15.66 -0.89 10.27
C ARG A 231 -14.66 -1.41 9.27
N TYR A 232 -13.73 -0.56 8.82
CA TYR A 232 -12.83 -0.90 7.72
C TYR A 232 -11.49 -1.49 8.17
N ARG A 233 -11.08 -1.21 9.42
CA ARG A 233 -9.78 -1.59 9.98
C ARG A 233 -8.67 -1.27 8.99
N SER A 234 -8.46 0.01 8.69
CA SER A 234 -7.49 0.41 7.65
C SER A 234 -6.03 0.25 8.13
N PRO A 235 -5.07 -0.09 7.25
CA PRO A 235 -3.64 0.01 7.55
C PRO A 235 -3.17 1.44 7.80
N ASN A 236 -3.93 2.43 7.32
CA ASN A 236 -3.48 3.81 7.11
C ASN A 236 -4.06 4.77 8.16
N LEU A 237 -4.00 4.38 9.44
CA LEU A 237 -4.35 5.28 10.54
C LEU A 237 -3.34 6.45 10.59
N PRO A 238 -3.80 7.67 10.90
CA PRO A 238 -2.88 8.78 11.08
C PRO A 238 -2.04 8.62 12.34
N VAL A 239 -0.87 9.26 12.37
CA VAL A 239 -0.02 9.33 13.56
C VAL A 239 -0.66 10.17 14.66
N ALA A 240 -1.47 11.15 14.28
CA ALA A 240 -2.25 12.00 15.17
C ALA A 240 -3.42 12.66 14.42
N LEU A 241 -4.48 12.96 15.16
CA LEU A 241 -5.57 13.84 14.72
C LEU A 241 -5.38 15.21 15.34
N ILE A 242 -5.23 16.23 14.51
CA ILE A 242 -5.16 17.63 14.92
C ILE A 242 -6.52 18.27 14.67
N VAL A 243 -7.08 18.91 15.69
CA VAL A 243 -8.36 19.61 15.63
C VAL A 243 -8.19 21.07 16.03
N SER A 244 -8.87 21.96 15.31
CA SER A 244 -8.85 23.40 15.61
C SER A 244 -10.21 24.04 15.39
N GLY A 245 -10.55 25.05 16.20
CA GLY A 245 -11.77 25.83 16.05
C GLY A 245 -13.03 24.97 16.02
N CYS A 246 -13.07 23.86 16.76
CA CYS A 246 -14.20 22.93 16.72
C CYS A 246 -14.46 22.36 18.11
N PRO A 247 -15.70 22.50 18.64
CA PRO A 247 -16.10 21.79 19.85
C PRO A 247 -15.92 20.27 19.70
N ALA A 248 -15.70 19.60 20.83
CA ALA A 248 -15.71 18.14 20.85
C ALA A 248 -17.03 17.57 20.27
N PRO A 249 -17.03 16.42 19.57
CA PRO A 249 -18.19 15.94 18.81
C PRO A 249 -19.52 15.89 19.58
N HIS A 250 -19.50 15.54 20.87
CA HIS A 250 -20.69 15.50 21.72
C HIS A 250 -21.27 16.89 22.05
N LEU A 251 -20.46 17.96 21.95
CA LEU A 251 -20.88 19.35 22.17
C LEU A 251 -21.25 20.06 20.87
N PHE A 252 -20.89 19.51 19.71
CA PHE A 252 -20.94 20.19 18.43
C PHE A 252 -22.33 20.74 18.11
N SER A 253 -23.36 19.90 18.09
CA SER A 253 -24.73 20.31 17.72
C SER A 253 -25.40 21.24 18.74
N GLU A 254 -24.90 21.27 19.98
CA GLU A 254 -25.42 22.14 21.05
C GLU A 254 -24.70 23.49 21.07
N SER A 255 -23.40 23.51 20.80
CA SER A 255 -22.52 24.67 21.03
C SER A 255 -22.11 25.38 19.75
N TYR A 256 -21.87 24.65 18.65
CA TYR A 256 -21.48 25.24 17.37
C TYR A 256 -22.72 25.61 16.54
N ARG A 257 -23.23 26.82 16.75
CA ARG A 257 -24.45 27.31 16.08
C ARG A 257 -24.25 28.66 15.39
N PRO A 258 -23.35 28.74 14.39
CA PRO A 258 -23.14 29.97 13.63
C PRO A 258 -24.44 30.54 13.03
N GLN A 259 -25.38 29.68 12.65
CA GLN A 259 -26.69 30.06 12.12
C GLN A 259 -27.63 30.74 13.12
N GLU A 260 -27.43 30.52 14.43
CA GLU A 260 -28.18 31.23 15.48
C GLU A 260 -27.51 32.56 15.83
N LYS A 261 -26.17 32.61 15.83
CA LYS A 261 -25.40 33.84 16.00
C LYS A 261 -25.59 34.82 14.83
N HIS A 262 -25.68 34.28 13.61
CA HIS A 262 -25.85 35.03 12.38
C HIS A 262 -27.14 34.59 11.68
N ASP A 263 -28.27 35.17 12.09
CA ASP A 263 -29.64 34.78 11.68
C ASP A 263 -29.87 34.75 10.16
N PHE A 264 -29.06 35.48 9.38
CA PHE A 264 -29.15 35.52 7.93
C PHE A 264 -28.75 34.20 7.28
N LEU A 265 -27.93 33.37 7.93
CA LEU A 265 -27.55 32.05 7.41
C LEU A 265 -28.77 31.13 7.27
N LEU A 266 -29.73 31.20 8.20
CA LEU A 266 -31.00 30.46 8.12
C LEU A 266 -31.90 30.90 6.95
N LYS A 267 -31.62 32.07 6.38
CA LYS A 267 -32.35 32.64 5.23
C LYS A 267 -31.72 32.23 3.89
N LEU A 268 -30.51 31.64 3.89
CA LEU A 268 -29.85 31.10 2.70
C LEU A 268 -30.39 29.70 2.37
N ARG A 269 -31.43 29.63 1.55
CA ARG A 269 -32.12 28.37 1.20
C ARG A 269 -31.91 27.97 -0.25
N ILE A 270 -31.60 28.92 -1.12
CA ILE A 270 -31.30 28.73 -2.54
C ILE A 270 -30.14 29.64 -2.99
N PRO A 271 -29.40 29.31 -4.07
CA PRO A 271 -28.26 30.12 -4.54
C PRO A 271 -28.56 31.60 -4.81
N ASN A 272 -29.80 31.95 -5.12
CA ASN A 272 -30.20 33.35 -5.40
C ASN A 272 -30.33 34.18 -4.12
N ASP A 273 -30.45 33.57 -2.94
CA ASP A 273 -30.57 34.31 -1.67
C ASP A 273 -29.28 35.08 -1.33
N PHE A 274 -28.14 34.72 -1.96
CA PHE A 274 -26.87 35.42 -1.80
C PHE A 274 -26.86 36.81 -2.47
N ASP A 275 -27.73 37.05 -3.45
CA ASP A 275 -27.76 38.32 -4.21
C ASP A 275 -28.26 39.49 -3.36
N ILE A 276 -29.04 39.21 -2.31
CA ILE A 276 -29.63 40.21 -1.41
C ILE A 276 -28.80 40.44 -0.13
N LEU A 277 -27.63 39.80 0.00
CA LEU A 277 -26.75 39.99 1.14
C LEU A 277 -26.13 41.40 1.14
N THR A 278 -26.28 42.10 2.26
CA THR A 278 -25.61 43.37 2.53
C THR A 278 -24.09 43.17 2.62
N GLN A 279 -23.32 44.24 2.42
CA GLN A 279 -21.85 44.16 2.52
C GLN A 279 -21.41 43.64 3.89
N GLU A 280 -22.02 44.11 4.97
CA GLU A 280 -21.77 43.62 6.34
C GLU A 280 -21.91 42.08 6.47
N LYS A 281 -22.93 41.48 5.84
CA LYS A 281 -23.13 40.03 5.86
C LYS A 281 -22.09 39.29 5.01
N ARG A 282 -21.64 39.90 3.91
CA ARG A 282 -20.54 39.37 3.10
C ARG A 282 -19.22 39.44 3.86
N ASP A 283 -19.00 40.51 4.63
CA ASP A 283 -17.81 40.67 5.47
C ASP A 283 -17.79 39.63 6.60
N ILE A 284 -18.95 39.29 7.19
CA ILE A 284 -19.06 38.18 8.15
C ILE A 284 -18.73 36.84 7.48
N LEU A 285 -19.29 36.57 6.29
CA LEU A 285 -18.99 35.35 5.53
C LEU A 285 -17.49 35.21 5.22
N LEU A 286 -16.83 36.31 4.89
CA LEU A 286 -15.39 36.35 4.66
C LEU A 286 -14.60 36.18 5.95
N LYS A 287 -14.92 36.91 7.01
CA LYS A 287 -14.14 36.92 8.26
C LYS A 287 -14.24 35.59 9.01
N GLU A 288 -15.45 35.07 9.20
CA GLU A 288 -15.70 33.88 10.02
C GLU A 288 -15.54 32.58 9.22
N PHE A 289 -15.89 32.57 7.93
CA PHE A 289 -15.92 31.34 7.12
C PHE A 289 -15.01 31.38 5.88
N GLN A 290 -14.31 32.49 5.63
CA GLN A 290 -13.48 32.72 4.44
C GLN A 290 -14.21 32.48 3.10
N VAL A 291 -15.53 32.64 3.10
CA VAL A 291 -16.36 32.50 1.91
C VAL A 291 -16.25 33.76 1.05
N ARG A 292 -15.78 33.59 -0.19
CA ARG A 292 -15.66 34.64 -1.19
C ARG A 292 -16.70 34.45 -2.28
N LEU A 293 -17.69 35.35 -2.33
CA LEU A 293 -18.80 35.26 -3.30
C LEU A 293 -18.50 35.95 -4.64
N ASP A 294 -17.48 36.82 -4.69
CA ASP A 294 -17.17 37.61 -5.87
C ASP A 294 -15.99 37.01 -6.65
N ASN A 295 -16.25 36.58 -7.89
CA ASN A 295 -15.26 36.03 -8.83
C ASN A 295 -14.31 37.08 -9.45
N ARG A 296 -14.21 38.29 -8.88
CA ARG A 296 -13.27 39.29 -9.42
C ARG A 296 -11.86 38.90 -8.99
N GLN A 297 -11.01 38.69 -9.99
CA GLN A 297 -9.56 38.60 -9.90
C GLN A 297 -8.93 39.89 -9.33
N ASP A 298 -9.28 40.28 -8.10
CA ASP A 298 -8.37 41.11 -7.33
C ASP A 298 -7.32 40.16 -6.77
N ALA A 299 -6.38 39.85 -7.66
CA ALA A 299 -5.11 39.25 -7.31
C ALA A 299 -4.50 40.12 -6.22
N LEU A 300 -4.46 39.58 -4.99
CA LEU A 300 -3.29 39.82 -4.17
C LEU A 300 -2.11 39.32 -5.01
N GLN A 301 -1.42 40.27 -5.64
CA GLN A 301 0.01 40.15 -5.85
C GLN A 301 0.63 39.95 -4.47
N ASP A 302 0.64 38.71 -3.99
CA ASP A 302 1.59 38.33 -2.97
C ASP A 302 2.97 38.47 -3.61
N VAL A 303 3.64 39.52 -3.18
CA VAL A 303 5.04 39.82 -3.47
C VAL A 303 5.86 38.67 -2.88
N THR A 304 6.13 37.65 -3.69
CA THR A 304 7.33 36.77 -3.65
C THR A 304 7.26 35.75 -4.79
N SER A 305 7.34 36.25 -6.02
CA SER A 305 7.54 35.43 -7.22
C SER A 305 8.96 34.86 -7.29
N HIS A 306 9.32 33.90 -6.44
CA HIS A 306 10.56 33.12 -6.57
C HIS A 306 10.41 31.66 -6.11
N ALA A 307 9.49 30.90 -6.72
CA ALA A 307 9.62 29.44 -6.86
C ALA A 307 8.71 28.95 -8.00
N GLY A 308 9.21 28.04 -8.83
CA GLY A 308 8.70 27.78 -10.17
C GLY A 308 7.27 27.24 -10.27
N ASN A 309 6.50 27.82 -11.21
CA ASN A 309 5.47 27.20 -12.05
C ASN A 309 4.62 26.05 -11.48
N THR A 310 4.14 26.16 -10.25
CA THR A 310 3.00 25.39 -9.76
C THR A 310 1.79 26.30 -9.76
N SER A 311 0.87 26.11 -10.72
CA SER A 311 -0.46 26.70 -10.63
C SER A 311 -1.08 26.24 -9.31
N GLU A 312 -1.51 27.18 -8.46
CA GLU A 312 -2.30 26.80 -7.29
C GLU A 312 -3.51 25.96 -7.75
N PRO A 313 -3.89 24.92 -7.00
CA PRO A 313 -5.12 24.20 -7.30
C PRO A 313 -6.26 25.20 -7.29
N THR A 314 -7.02 25.30 -8.37
CA THR A 314 -8.19 26.17 -8.46
C THR A 314 -9.44 25.35 -8.24
N ASP A 315 -10.26 25.75 -7.27
CA ASP A 315 -11.67 25.36 -7.20
C ASP A 315 -12.32 25.55 -8.59
N VAL A 316 -12.80 24.45 -9.18
CA VAL A 316 -13.33 24.45 -10.56
C VAL A 316 -14.84 24.67 -10.59
N ARG A 317 -15.48 24.86 -9.45
CA ARG A 317 -16.92 25.11 -9.37
C ARG A 317 -17.27 26.48 -9.93
N SER A 318 -18.39 26.53 -10.66
CA SER A 318 -19.05 27.79 -10.97
C SER A 318 -19.57 28.46 -9.70
N GLU A 319 -19.77 29.77 -9.74
CA GLU A 319 -20.34 30.53 -8.61
C GLU A 319 -21.69 29.95 -8.13
N ALA A 320 -22.52 29.48 -9.06
CA ALA A 320 -23.79 28.84 -8.73
C ALA A 320 -23.61 27.50 -7.99
N GLU A 321 -22.63 26.69 -8.39
CA GLU A 321 -22.28 25.44 -7.70
C GLU A 321 -21.70 25.71 -6.31
N TYR A 322 -20.86 26.75 -6.17
CA TYR A 322 -20.30 27.15 -4.89
C TYR A 322 -21.39 27.60 -3.90
N ARG A 323 -22.27 28.52 -4.34
CA ARG A 323 -23.42 28.97 -3.52
C ARG A 323 -24.37 27.82 -3.17
N LYS A 324 -24.60 26.89 -4.10
CA LYS A 324 -25.41 25.68 -3.83
C LYS A 324 -24.75 24.81 -2.76
N ALA A 325 -23.42 24.62 -2.83
CA ALA A 325 -22.69 23.85 -1.85
C ALA A 325 -22.84 24.45 -0.44
N ILE A 326 -22.70 25.77 -0.29
CA ILE A 326 -22.90 26.45 1.00
C ILE A 326 -24.28 26.15 1.61
N VAL A 327 -25.35 26.23 0.79
CA VAL A 327 -26.72 25.93 1.25
C VAL A 327 -26.86 24.48 1.69
N THR A 328 -26.25 23.53 0.98
CA THR A 328 -26.31 22.11 1.36
C THR A 328 -25.46 21.81 2.59
N ASP A 329 -24.29 22.44 2.71
CA ASP A 329 -23.40 22.31 3.85
C ASP A 329 -24.07 22.82 5.13
N LEU A 330 -24.83 23.92 5.07
CA LEU A 330 -25.66 24.41 6.19
C LEU A 330 -26.64 23.33 6.68
N LYS A 331 -27.28 22.61 5.76
CA LYS A 331 -28.19 21.51 6.12
C LYS A 331 -27.45 20.36 6.77
N VAL A 332 -26.28 19.99 6.22
CA VAL A 332 -25.43 18.93 6.76
C VAL A 332 -24.96 19.28 8.17
N LEU A 333 -24.46 20.50 8.37
CA LEU A 333 -24.07 21.05 9.67
C LEU A 333 -25.20 20.95 10.70
N MET A 334 -26.41 21.38 10.33
CA MET A 334 -27.58 21.30 11.22
C MET A 334 -28.10 19.88 11.45
N SER A 335 -27.73 18.91 10.60
CA SER A 335 -28.19 17.52 10.69
C SER A 335 -27.27 16.60 11.48
N TYR A 336 -26.03 17.04 11.77
CA TYR A 336 -25.07 16.22 12.50
C TYR A 336 -25.59 15.92 13.91
N ALA A 337 -25.49 14.65 14.30
CA ALA A 337 -25.77 14.18 15.65
C ALA A 337 -24.66 13.22 16.07
N PHE A 338 -24.24 13.33 17.32
CA PHE A 338 -23.22 12.46 17.88
C PHE A 338 -23.81 11.09 18.26
N GLU A 339 -23.25 10.00 17.70
CA GLU A 339 -23.81 8.64 17.82
C GLU A 339 -22.89 7.62 18.53
N HIS A 340 -21.69 8.02 18.97
CA HIS A 340 -20.68 7.05 19.46
C HIS A 340 -20.78 6.70 20.95
N GLY A 341 -21.54 7.47 21.75
CA GLY A 341 -21.74 7.22 23.18
C GLY A 341 -20.42 7.04 23.95
N GLU A 342 -20.29 5.95 24.71
CA GLU A 342 -19.06 5.61 25.45
C GLU A 342 -17.89 5.18 24.54
N ALA A 343 -18.17 4.72 23.31
CA ALA A 343 -17.15 4.30 22.35
C ALA A 343 -16.55 5.50 21.58
N LYS A 344 -16.49 6.68 22.21
CA LYS A 344 -16.11 7.95 21.59
C LYS A 344 -14.63 8.11 21.28
N ALA A 345 -13.76 7.46 22.05
CA ALA A 345 -12.32 7.56 21.85
C ALA A 345 -11.87 7.04 20.48
N VAL A 346 -10.83 7.66 19.93
CA VAL A 346 -10.12 7.21 18.71
C VAL A 346 -8.86 6.45 19.09
N SER A 347 -8.29 5.71 18.15
CA SER A 347 -7.08 4.91 18.38
C SER A 347 -5.76 5.69 18.29
N VAL A 348 -5.81 6.99 18.01
CA VAL A 348 -4.64 7.86 17.73
C VAL A 348 -4.58 9.04 18.69
N PRO A 349 -3.39 9.59 18.99
CA PRO A 349 -3.25 10.84 19.74
C PRO A 349 -4.10 11.99 19.16
N VAL A 350 -4.60 12.85 20.04
CA VAL A 350 -5.40 14.03 19.68
C VAL A 350 -4.68 15.30 20.11
N ILE A 351 -4.46 16.21 19.17
CA ILE A 351 -3.86 17.52 19.40
C ILE A 351 -4.95 18.56 19.14
N ALA A 352 -5.34 19.32 20.15
CA ALA A 352 -6.43 20.28 20.07
C ALA A 352 -5.90 21.71 20.19
N MET A 353 -6.41 22.60 19.34
CA MET A 353 -5.87 23.95 19.17
C MET A 353 -6.98 24.98 19.22
N ALA A 354 -6.87 25.96 20.10
CA ALA A 354 -7.87 27.01 20.26
C ALA A 354 -7.21 28.38 20.44
N HIS A 355 -7.96 29.40 20.04
CA HIS A 355 -7.64 30.79 20.31
C HIS A 355 -8.77 31.37 21.18
N ASP A 356 -8.42 32.14 22.21
CA ASP A 356 -9.37 32.69 23.17
C ASP A 356 -10.30 33.78 22.59
N GLU A 357 -9.87 34.46 21.52
CA GLU A 357 -10.70 35.42 20.79
C GLU A 357 -11.45 34.80 19.59
N ASP A 358 -11.53 33.47 19.48
CA ASP A 358 -12.42 32.82 18.50
C ASP A 358 -13.88 33.14 18.84
N SER A 359 -14.56 33.78 17.89
CA SER A 359 -15.92 34.29 18.10
C SER A 359 -16.97 33.18 18.17
N LEU A 360 -16.71 32.01 17.58
CA LEU A 360 -17.67 30.92 17.45
C LEU A 360 -17.42 29.77 18.43
N VAL A 361 -16.20 29.62 18.94
CA VAL A 361 -15.80 28.46 19.74
C VAL A 361 -14.92 28.87 20.91
N GLU A 362 -15.40 28.60 22.13
CA GLU A 362 -14.61 28.86 23.34
C GLU A 362 -13.52 27.78 23.53
N PRO A 363 -12.33 28.13 24.05
CA PRO A 363 -11.23 27.18 24.27
C PRO A 363 -11.61 25.93 25.07
N GLN A 364 -12.51 26.05 26.07
CA GLN A 364 -12.95 24.91 26.89
C GLN A 364 -13.70 23.85 26.06
N MET A 365 -14.42 24.27 25.02
CA MET A 365 -15.14 23.37 24.12
C MET A 365 -14.16 22.54 23.27
N VAL A 366 -13.02 23.13 22.92
CA VAL A 366 -11.93 22.46 22.20
C VAL A 366 -11.12 21.57 23.15
N GLN A 367 -10.89 22.01 24.39
CA GLN A 367 -10.22 21.20 25.41
C GLN A 367 -10.98 19.90 25.72
N ALA A 368 -12.31 19.89 25.58
CA ALA A 368 -13.13 18.69 25.75
C ALA A 368 -12.80 17.52 24.79
N TRP A 369 -11.99 17.77 23.74
CA TRP A 369 -11.42 16.70 22.91
C TRP A 369 -10.48 15.76 23.68
N GLU A 370 -10.02 16.13 24.89
CA GLU A 370 -9.27 15.24 25.78
C GLU A 370 -9.99 13.90 26.00
N ALA A 371 -11.32 13.92 26.10
CA ALA A 371 -12.14 12.73 26.30
C ALA A 371 -12.18 11.78 25.07
N TYR A 372 -11.57 12.18 23.95
CA TYR A 372 -11.51 11.42 22.71
C TYR A 372 -10.12 10.82 22.45
N ALA A 373 -9.09 11.26 23.19
CA ALA A 373 -7.76 10.66 23.12
C ALA A 373 -7.77 9.25 23.74
N PRO A 374 -6.96 8.30 23.22
CA PRO A 374 -6.95 6.94 23.73
C PRO A 374 -6.46 6.83 25.17
N LYS A 375 -5.59 7.76 25.60
CA LYS A 375 -5.03 7.86 26.96
C LYS A 375 -4.73 9.32 27.32
N PRO A 376 -4.65 9.69 28.61
CA PRO A 376 -4.34 11.07 29.02
C PRO A 376 -3.01 11.61 28.46
N ASP A 377 -1.98 10.78 28.33
CA ASP A 377 -0.66 11.14 27.79
C ASP A 377 -0.63 11.28 26.25
N SER A 378 -1.74 10.97 25.60
CA SER A 378 -1.93 11.09 24.15
C SER A 378 -2.82 12.27 23.74
N PHE A 379 -3.13 13.16 24.68
CA PHE A 379 -3.78 14.44 24.42
C PHE A 379 -2.80 15.60 24.58
N GLU A 380 -2.90 16.58 23.70
CA GLU A 380 -2.17 17.85 23.80
C GLU A 380 -3.11 19.01 23.49
N PHE A 381 -3.10 20.05 24.33
CA PHE A 381 -3.85 21.27 24.12
C PHE A 381 -2.89 22.42 23.84
N LEU A 382 -3.10 23.11 22.72
CA LEU A 382 -2.29 24.23 22.27
C LEU A 382 -3.15 25.50 22.30
N ALA A 383 -2.89 26.34 23.30
CA ALA A 383 -3.40 27.70 23.42
C ALA A 383 -2.63 28.61 22.45
N LEU A 384 -3.31 29.18 21.45
CA LEU A 384 -2.65 29.90 20.36
C LEU A 384 -2.17 31.30 20.73
N GLU A 385 -2.75 31.89 21.77
CA GLU A 385 -2.30 33.14 22.39
C GLU A 385 -0.84 33.06 22.90
N ASP A 386 -0.34 31.85 23.21
CA ASP A 386 1.05 31.60 23.61
C ASP A 386 1.99 31.38 22.42
N VAL A 387 1.44 31.23 21.21
CA VAL A 387 2.16 30.77 20.01
C VAL A 387 2.39 31.90 19.01
N ALA A 388 1.45 32.82 18.87
CA ALA A 388 1.49 33.88 17.87
C ALA A 388 0.98 35.21 18.43
N ASP A 389 1.22 36.28 17.68
CA ASP A 389 0.65 37.60 18.00
C ASP A 389 -0.88 37.54 17.94
N GLY A 390 -1.53 37.82 19.08
CA GLY A 390 -2.98 37.81 19.22
C GLY A 390 -3.68 38.74 18.23
N GLU A 391 -3.07 39.88 17.85
CA GLU A 391 -3.66 40.79 16.87
C GLU A 391 -3.82 40.13 15.49
N VAL A 392 -2.82 39.33 15.07
CA VAL A 392 -2.85 38.63 13.78
C VAL A 392 -3.90 37.52 13.76
N LEU A 393 -4.04 36.79 14.88
CA LEU A 393 -5.05 35.73 14.99
C LEU A 393 -6.47 36.30 15.07
N VAL A 394 -6.68 37.42 15.76
CA VAL A 394 -7.97 38.14 15.82
C VAL A 394 -8.43 38.60 14.43
N GLU A 395 -7.52 39.09 13.58
CA GLU A 395 -7.84 39.49 12.21
C GLU A 395 -8.33 38.31 11.35
N GLN A 396 -7.82 37.10 11.58
CA GLN A 396 -8.25 35.90 10.86
C GLN A 396 -9.57 35.32 11.38
N GLY A 397 -10.06 35.77 12.54
CA GLY A 397 -11.31 35.33 13.16
C GLY A 397 -11.31 33.83 13.40
N HIS A 398 -12.47 33.19 13.21
CA HIS A 398 -12.59 31.73 13.27
C HIS A 398 -11.68 31.02 12.24
N GLY A 399 -11.30 31.68 11.15
CA GLY A 399 -10.52 31.12 10.05
C GLY A 399 -9.00 31.02 10.24
N TYR A 400 -8.49 31.18 11.46
CA TYR A 400 -7.03 31.25 11.75
C TYR A 400 -6.21 30.04 11.26
N ALA A 401 -6.86 28.89 11.10
CA ALA A 401 -6.25 27.66 10.60
C ALA A 401 -6.06 27.63 9.07
N MET A 402 -6.73 28.51 8.33
CA MET A 402 -6.69 28.52 6.87
C MET A 402 -5.41 29.18 6.34
N ARG A 403 -4.86 30.12 7.10
CA ARG A 403 -3.61 30.87 6.82
C ARG A 403 -2.71 30.89 8.05
N PRO A 404 -2.24 29.71 8.48
CA PRO A 404 -1.50 29.59 9.72
C PRO A 404 -0.20 30.39 9.64
N VAL A 405 0.12 31.09 10.73
CA VAL A 405 1.40 31.79 10.90
C VAL A 405 2.56 30.79 11.07
N PRO A 406 3.81 31.17 10.77
CA PRO A 406 4.96 30.27 10.84
C PRO A 406 5.16 29.59 12.20
N GLU A 407 4.85 30.30 13.30
CA GLU A 407 4.98 29.81 14.67
C GLU A 407 3.98 28.68 14.96
N LEU A 408 2.75 28.83 14.46
CA LEU A 408 1.70 27.81 14.52
C LEU A 408 2.11 26.55 13.75
N ILE A 409 2.64 26.74 12.54
CA ILE A 409 3.19 25.67 11.69
C ILE A 409 4.33 24.93 12.42
N GLN A 410 5.23 25.65 13.09
CA GLN A 410 6.31 25.08 13.87
C GLN A 410 5.80 24.29 15.09
N LYS A 411 4.78 24.78 15.80
CA LYS A 411 4.18 24.07 16.94
C LYS A 411 3.48 22.78 16.55
N ILE A 412 2.73 22.81 15.44
CA ILE A 412 2.13 21.60 14.84
C ILE A 412 3.23 20.57 14.58
N TYR A 413 4.34 20.99 13.97
CA TYR A 413 5.48 20.12 13.70
C TYR A 413 6.13 19.54 14.97
N GLU A 414 6.37 20.34 16.00
CA GLU A 414 6.94 19.90 17.29
C GLU A 414 6.05 18.85 17.99
N SER A 415 4.74 19.11 18.06
CA SER A 415 3.78 18.17 18.65
C SER A 415 3.72 16.87 17.83
N MET A 416 3.81 16.97 16.52
CA MET A 416 3.88 15.80 15.66
C MET A 416 5.14 14.95 15.88
N LEU A 417 6.31 15.57 16.06
CA LEU A 417 7.55 14.83 16.38
C LEU A 417 7.43 14.07 17.70
N LYS A 418 6.78 14.67 18.71
CA LYS A 418 6.51 14.01 20.00
C LYS A 418 5.64 12.76 19.84
N HIS A 419 4.69 12.78 18.90
CA HIS A 419 3.82 11.65 18.59
C HIS A 419 4.28 10.81 17.39
N GLN A 420 5.47 11.09 16.84
CA GLN A 420 5.99 10.39 15.67
C GLN A 420 6.17 8.91 15.97
N ILE A 421 5.57 8.06 15.16
CA ILE A 421 5.81 6.62 15.20
C ILE A 421 7.28 6.40 14.79
N SER A 422 8.07 5.80 15.68
CA SER A 422 9.46 5.47 15.41
C SER A 422 9.60 4.72 14.08
N LYS A 423 10.35 5.30 13.14
CA LYS A 423 10.77 4.61 11.91
C LYS A 423 11.94 3.67 12.14
N ASP A 424 12.55 3.71 13.32
CA ASP A 424 13.50 2.67 13.72
C ASP A 424 12.73 1.37 13.90
N LEU A 425 12.86 0.51 12.90
CA LEU A 425 12.25 -0.80 12.87
C LEU A 425 12.62 -1.59 14.13
N ALA A 426 13.85 -1.50 14.62
CA ALA A 426 14.28 -2.25 15.80
C ALA A 426 13.53 -1.81 17.08
N ALA A 427 13.12 -0.55 17.17
CA ALA A 427 12.39 -0.01 18.30
C ALA A 427 10.89 -0.39 18.32
N ILE A 428 10.33 -0.78 17.17
CA ILE A 428 8.89 -1.10 17.02
C ILE A 428 8.58 -2.60 16.89
N LEU A 429 9.59 -3.45 16.73
CA LEU A 429 9.38 -4.89 16.60
C LEU A 429 9.09 -5.54 17.97
N PRO A 430 8.09 -6.43 18.07
CA PRO A 430 7.80 -7.17 19.30
C PRO A 430 9.01 -7.93 19.87
N ASP A 431 9.14 -7.93 21.20
CA ASP A 431 10.22 -8.66 21.88
C ASP A 431 10.06 -10.19 21.78
N ILE A 432 10.97 -10.81 21.02
CA ILE A 432 11.05 -12.27 20.81
C ILE A 432 11.91 -12.99 21.84
N GLY A 433 12.42 -12.30 22.88
CA GLY A 433 13.34 -12.83 23.86
C GLY A 433 14.78 -12.97 23.34
N PRO A 434 15.71 -13.47 24.17
CA PRO A 434 17.13 -13.55 23.81
C PRO A 434 17.36 -14.53 22.66
N THR A 435 18.16 -14.10 21.69
CA THR A 435 18.54 -14.91 20.52
C THR A 435 19.91 -15.57 20.65
N ASP A 436 20.62 -15.33 21.76
CA ASP A 436 21.95 -15.84 22.05
C ASP A 436 21.99 -16.84 23.21
N GLY A 437 20.83 -17.15 23.81
CA GLY A 437 20.70 -18.03 24.97
C GLY A 437 21.26 -19.45 24.80
N GLU A 438 21.25 -20.23 25.88
CA GLU A 438 21.81 -21.59 25.90
C GLU A 438 21.13 -22.51 24.87
N ILE A 439 21.91 -23.42 24.28
CA ILE A 439 21.38 -24.45 23.37
C ILE A 439 21.26 -25.75 24.17
N PRO A 440 20.03 -26.23 24.46
CA PRO A 440 19.82 -27.44 25.25
C PRO A 440 20.38 -28.69 24.54
N ALA A 441 20.66 -29.74 25.33
CA ALA A 441 21.14 -31.01 24.79
C ALA A 441 20.10 -31.75 23.92
N LYS A 442 18.81 -31.51 24.15
CA LYS A 442 17.69 -32.16 23.43
C LYS A 442 16.50 -31.23 23.22
N THR A 443 15.74 -31.47 22.16
CA THR A 443 14.44 -30.83 21.87
C THR A 443 13.57 -31.76 21.02
N ASP A 444 12.27 -31.49 20.82
CA ASP A 444 11.46 -32.30 19.90
C ASP A 444 11.73 -31.92 18.44
N CYS A 445 11.83 -30.63 18.14
CA CYS A 445 12.00 -30.12 16.79
C CYS A 445 13.15 -29.12 16.67
N VAL A 446 14.04 -29.34 15.71
CA VAL A 446 15.00 -28.32 15.27
C VAL A 446 14.52 -27.70 13.97
N ILE A 447 14.35 -26.40 13.95
CA ILE A 447 13.97 -25.61 12.78
C ILE A 447 15.22 -24.85 12.30
N VAL A 448 15.60 -25.01 11.04
CA VAL A 448 16.79 -24.38 10.44
C VAL A 448 16.35 -23.30 9.47
N GLY A 449 16.59 -22.04 9.84
CA GLY A 449 16.15 -20.82 9.15
C GLY A 449 15.01 -20.14 9.91
N ALA A 450 15.18 -18.85 10.22
CA ALA A 450 14.22 -18.00 10.94
C ALA A 450 13.60 -16.93 10.03
N GLY A 451 13.45 -17.22 8.73
CA GLY A 451 12.57 -16.46 7.84
C GLY A 451 11.10 -16.85 8.02
N ILE A 452 10.23 -16.29 7.17
CA ILE A 452 8.76 -16.51 7.19
C ILE A 452 8.40 -17.99 7.43
N ALA A 453 8.85 -18.89 6.55
CA ALA A 453 8.49 -20.30 6.65
C ALA A 453 8.97 -20.99 7.94
N GLY A 454 10.12 -20.56 8.48
CA GLY A 454 10.65 -21.08 9.74
C GLY A 454 9.85 -20.62 10.95
N VAL A 455 9.48 -19.33 10.98
CA VAL A 455 8.62 -18.77 12.03
C VAL A 455 7.21 -19.36 11.98
N THR A 456 6.62 -19.53 10.79
CA THR A 456 5.32 -20.20 10.63
C THR A 456 5.36 -21.66 11.09
N THR A 457 6.47 -22.37 10.82
CA THR A 457 6.64 -23.75 11.32
C THR A 457 6.82 -23.78 12.83
N ALA A 458 7.54 -22.81 13.40
CA ALA A 458 7.71 -22.68 14.84
C ALA A 458 6.36 -22.44 15.53
N ARG A 459 5.51 -21.56 14.97
CA ARG A 459 4.12 -21.39 15.41
C ARG A 459 3.35 -22.71 15.41
N ALA A 460 3.34 -23.43 14.29
CA ALA A 460 2.58 -24.68 14.18
C ALA A 460 3.06 -25.74 15.19
N MET A 461 4.37 -25.83 15.44
CA MET A 461 4.94 -26.74 16.44
C MET A 461 4.59 -26.31 17.87
N ALA A 462 4.63 -25.02 18.16
CA ALA A 462 4.26 -24.47 19.46
C ALA A 462 2.76 -24.67 19.77
N GLU A 463 1.87 -24.41 18.81
CA GLU A 463 0.43 -24.68 18.91
C GLU A 463 0.14 -26.18 19.14
N ALA A 464 0.97 -27.06 18.58
CA ALA A 464 0.91 -28.51 18.83
C ALA A 464 1.56 -28.94 20.17
N GLY A 465 1.98 -27.99 21.02
CA GLY A 465 2.59 -28.26 22.33
C GLY A 465 3.96 -28.96 22.25
N ARG A 466 4.70 -28.79 21.14
CA ARG A 466 6.02 -29.40 20.95
C ARG A 466 7.14 -28.47 21.41
N ASP A 467 8.18 -29.06 22.00
CA ASP A 467 9.40 -28.32 22.30
C ASP A 467 10.22 -28.08 21.03
N LEU A 468 10.70 -26.85 20.84
CA LEU A 468 11.40 -26.47 19.62
C LEU A 468 12.55 -25.52 19.86
N LEU A 469 13.49 -25.52 18.92
CA LEU A 469 14.54 -24.53 18.80
C LEU A 469 14.73 -24.13 17.34
N VAL A 470 14.72 -22.82 17.08
CA VAL A 470 14.92 -22.25 15.74
C VAL A 470 16.34 -21.70 15.64
N PHE A 471 17.11 -22.19 14.67
CA PHE A 471 18.46 -21.70 14.40
C PHE A 471 18.48 -20.84 13.14
N ASP A 472 19.16 -19.69 13.21
CA ASP A 472 19.55 -18.94 12.01
C ASP A 472 21.03 -18.56 12.09
N LYS A 473 21.70 -18.62 10.94
CA LYS A 473 23.11 -18.23 10.83
C LYS A 473 23.27 -16.72 10.89
N TYR A 474 22.24 -15.97 10.52
CA TYR A 474 22.25 -14.52 10.64
C TYR A 474 21.88 -14.08 12.07
N ASP A 475 22.17 -12.84 12.44
CA ASP A 475 22.11 -12.30 13.81
C ASP A 475 20.71 -11.84 14.27
N ALA A 476 19.78 -11.75 13.34
CA ALA A 476 18.35 -11.49 13.55
C ALA A 476 17.48 -12.42 12.69
N ILE A 477 16.20 -12.56 13.08
CA ILE A 477 15.18 -13.29 12.32
C ILE A 477 14.69 -12.45 11.12
N GLY A 478 13.85 -13.04 10.27
CA GLY A 478 13.18 -12.35 9.14
C GLY A 478 13.64 -12.78 7.75
N GLY A 479 14.81 -13.40 7.63
CA GLY A 479 15.27 -14.04 6.39
C GLY A 479 15.43 -13.05 5.23
N ILE A 480 14.70 -13.27 4.12
CA ILE A 480 14.80 -12.41 2.91
C ILE A 480 14.53 -10.94 3.26
N TRP A 481 13.56 -10.67 4.12
CA TRP A 481 13.13 -9.32 4.45
C TRP A 481 14.15 -8.53 5.26
N THR A 482 14.98 -9.20 6.05
CA THR A 482 16.04 -8.54 6.85
C THR A 482 17.33 -8.37 6.07
N TYR A 483 17.71 -9.34 5.22
CA TYR A 483 19.06 -9.40 4.64
C TYR A 483 19.13 -9.20 3.13
N TYR A 484 18.00 -9.20 2.43
CA TYR A 484 17.96 -9.19 0.96
C TYR A 484 17.04 -8.09 0.41
N ALA A 485 15.94 -7.80 1.09
CA ALA A 485 15.10 -6.64 0.84
C ALA A 485 15.78 -5.35 1.32
N ASN A 486 15.42 -4.24 0.69
CA ASN A 486 15.72 -2.89 1.17
C ASN A 486 14.51 -2.30 1.91
N ILE A 487 14.72 -1.14 2.55
CA ILE A 487 13.67 -0.44 3.30
C ILE A 487 12.45 -0.02 2.45
N PHE A 488 12.60 0.08 1.12
CA PHE A 488 11.55 0.44 0.17
C PHE A 488 10.90 -0.79 -0.50
N SER A 489 11.41 -2.01 -0.27
CA SER A 489 10.91 -3.20 -0.94
C SER A 489 9.47 -3.49 -0.52
N ARG A 490 8.72 -4.06 -1.47
CA ARG A 490 7.32 -4.48 -1.36
C ARG A 490 7.17 -5.91 -1.86
N VAL A 491 6.21 -6.66 -1.35
CA VAL A 491 5.90 -8.01 -1.89
C VAL A 491 5.33 -7.90 -3.31
N ASN A 492 5.63 -8.87 -4.18
CA ASN A 492 5.03 -8.94 -5.52
C ASN A 492 3.65 -9.59 -5.54
N THR A 493 3.15 -10.06 -4.39
CA THR A 493 1.88 -10.77 -4.27
C THR A 493 0.92 -9.92 -3.45
N SER A 494 -0.35 -9.86 -3.83
CA SER A 494 -1.35 -9.14 -3.06
C SER A 494 -1.45 -9.66 -1.63
N GLU A 495 -1.81 -8.76 -0.71
CA GLU A 495 -1.76 -9.03 0.74
C GLU A 495 -2.55 -10.28 1.15
N VAL A 496 -3.70 -10.52 0.51
CA VAL A 496 -4.55 -11.70 0.77
C VAL A 496 -3.83 -13.04 0.53
N GLY A 497 -2.79 -13.03 -0.31
CA GLY A 497 -1.95 -14.18 -0.63
C GLY A 497 -0.61 -14.23 0.12
N TYR A 498 -0.22 -13.16 0.83
CA TYR A 498 1.04 -13.06 1.58
C TYR A 498 0.86 -12.68 3.06
N ARG A 499 -0.38 -12.72 3.57
CA ARG A 499 -0.74 -12.42 4.97
C ARG A 499 -0.17 -13.45 5.94
N MET A 500 0.47 -12.99 7.01
CA MET A 500 0.96 -13.85 8.09
C MET A 500 0.15 -13.75 9.38
N VAL A 501 -0.33 -12.56 9.70
CA VAL A 501 -1.10 -12.29 10.90
C VAL A 501 -2.51 -11.90 10.50
N ASN A 502 -3.49 -12.55 11.13
CA ASN A 502 -4.89 -12.19 11.04
C ASN A 502 -5.38 -11.91 12.46
N GLN A 503 -4.95 -10.75 13.00
CA GLN A 503 -5.30 -10.36 14.36
C GLN A 503 -6.69 -9.73 14.38
N GLN A 504 -7.41 -10.00 15.46
CA GLN A 504 -8.74 -9.45 15.73
C GLN A 504 -8.65 -8.66 17.05
N GLY A 505 -9.05 -7.39 17.04
CA GLY A 505 -9.13 -6.55 18.24
C GLY A 505 -8.71 -5.08 18.02
N PRO A 506 -8.82 -4.23 19.05
CA PRO A 506 -8.34 -2.84 19.00
C PRO A 506 -6.84 -2.80 18.66
N GLY A 507 -6.46 -2.02 17.64
CA GLY A 507 -5.07 -1.94 17.14
C GLY A 507 -4.69 -3.03 16.13
N SER A 508 -5.58 -3.96 15.78
CA SER A 508 -5.38 -4.88 14.65
C SER A 508 -5.60 -4.12 13.33
N ARG A 509 -4.51 -3.86 12.60
CA ARG A 509 -4.56 -3.33 11.24
C ARG A 509 -4.10 -4.40 10.23
N PRO A 510 -4.81 -4.60 9.11
CA PRO A 510 -4.30 -5.38 7.99
C PRO A 510 -3.09 -4.67 7.39
N ASN A 511 -2.29 -5.40 6.61
CA ASN A 511 -1.18 -4.80 5.89
C ASN A 511 -1.67 -4.04 4.67
N GLU A 512 -0.85 -3.17 4.11
CA GLU A 512 -1.10 -2.63 2.77
C GLU A 512 -1.10 -3.73 1.70
N ASP A 513 -1.74 -3.44 0.56
CA ASP A 513 -1.55 -4.29 -0.60
C ASP A 513 -0.13 -4.19 -1.13
N HIS A 514 0.39 -5.31 -1.63
CA HIS A 514 1.79 -5.44 -1.92
C HIS A 514 2.63 -4.93 -0.73
N SER A 515 2.33 -5.49 0.45
CA SER A 515 2.83 -5.09 1.76
C SER A 515 4.32 -4.75 1.77
N PRO A 516 4.69 -3.61 2.39
CA PRO A 516 6.08 -3.17 2.49
C PRO A 516 6.87 -4.02 3.49
N THR A 517 8.20 -3.96 3.39
CA THR A 517 9.15 -4.71 4.23
C THR A 517 8.88 -4.58 5.73
N HIS A 518 8.56 -3.38 6.21
CA HIS A 518 8.33 -3.14 7.64
C HIS A 518 7.07 -3.85 8.17
N ASP A 519 5.99 -3.91 7.38
CA ASP A 519 4.76 -4.62 7.75
C ASP A 519 5.01 -6.13 7.83
N ILE A 520 5.75 -6.69 6.86
CA ILE A 520 6.13 -8.11 6.88
C ILE A 520 7.00 -8.46 8.09
N LEU A 521 7.98 -7.61 8.41
CA LEU A 521 8.85 -7.83 9.57
C LEU A 521 8.07 -7.70 10.88
N ARG A 522 7.18 -6.70 11.01
CA ARG A 522 6.29 -6.57 12.16
C ARG A 522 5.46 -7.83 12.38
N ASP A 523 4.80 -8.33 11.34
CA ASP A 523 4.00 -9.55 11.42
C ASP A 523 4.83 -10.78 11.82
N LEU A 524 6.05 -10.89 11.27
CA LEU A 524 6.97 -11.96 11.59
C LEU A 524 7.37 -11.97 13.06
N TYR A 525 7.72 -10.80 13.59
CA TYR A 525 8.09 -10.66 14.98
C TYR A 525 6.88 -10.82 15.91
N THR A 526 5.68 -10.39 15.51
CA THR A 526 4.44 -10.65 16.24
C THR A 526 4.20 -12.14 16.41
N VAL A 527 4.30 -12.93 15.33
CA VAL A 527 4.16 -14.39 15.40
C VAL A 527 5.27 -14.99 16.28
N ALA A 528 6.51 -14.57 16.09
CA ALA A 528 7.65 -15.07 16.87
C ALA A 528 7.49 -14.79 18.37
N ALA A 529 7.09 -13.57 18.75
CA ALA A 529 6.90 -13.16 20.14
C ALA A 529 5.70 -13.87 20.79
N GLN A 530 4.62 -14.10 20.05
CA GLN A 530 3.44 -14.76 20.57
C GLN A 530 3.64 -16.28 20.78
N PHE A 531 4.28 -16.96 19.83
CA PHE A 531 4.30 -18.43 19.80
C PHE A 531 5.67 -19.05 20.12
N SER A 532 6.76 -18.29 20.06
CA SER A 532 8.12 -18.86 20.13
C SER A 532 9.11 -17.96 20.86
N LYS A 533 8.63 -17.13 21.80
CA LYS A 533 9.48 -16.25 22.61
C LYS A 533 10.59 -17.03 23.32
N GLY A 534 11.83 -16.58 23.15
CA GLY A 534 13.05 -17.20 23.71
C GLY A 534 13.53 -18.47 22.99
N ARG A 535 12.88 -18.88 21.88
CA ARG A 535 13.19 -20.13 21.15
C ARG A 535 14.12 -19.96 19.95
N PHE A 536 14.57 -18.74 19.67
CA PHE A 536 15.44 -18.44 18.54
C PHE A 536 16.92 -18.45 18.96
N ARG A 537 17.78 -18.95 18.09
CA ARG A 537 19.24 -18.95 18.23
C ARG A 537 19.86 -18.38 16.96
N CYS A 538 20.13 -17.08 16.98
CA CYS A 538 20.69 -16.33 15.86
C CYS A 538 22.24 -16.32 15.94
N GLY A 539 22.90 -16.10 14.81
CA GLY A 539 24.35 -16.22 14.70
C GLY A 539 24.86 -17.66 14.87
N VAL A 540 24.01 -18.66 14.61
CA VAL A 540 24.32 -20.08 14.76
C VAL A 540 24.12 -20.82 13.44
N GLU A 541 25.21 -21.35 12.90
CA GLU A 541 25.19 -22.15 11.68
C GLU A 541 24.98 -23.63 12.00
N ILE A 542 24.03 -24.28 11.31
CA ILE A 542 23.87 -25.72 11.35
C ILE A 542 24.81 -26.36 10.32
N LEU A 543 25.82 -27.08 10.81
CA LEU A 543 26.86 -27.68 9.99
C LEU A 543 26.50 -29.07 9.47
N LYS A 544 25.77 -29.85 10.27
CA LYS A 544 25.48 -31.25 9.94
C LYS A 544 24.24 -31.76 10.65
N VAL A 545 23.47 -32.59 9.95
CA VAL A 545 22.35 -33.35 10.51
C VAL A 545 22.56 -34.82 10.20
N LYS A 546 22.55 -35.67 11.23
CA LYS A 546 22.73 -37.14 11.09
C LYS A 546 21.57 -37.87 11.75
N GLN A 547 20.82 -38.64 10.95
CA GLN A 547 19.80 -39.54 11.48
C GLN A 547 20.43 -40.69 12.27
N GLN A 548 19.80 -41.05 13.38
CA GLN A 548 20.16 -42.15 14.26
C GLN A 548 19.31 -43.40 13.94
N GLN A 549 19.67 -44.54 14.53
CA GLN A 549 18.96 -45.81 14.31
C GLN A 549 17.50 -45.77 14.78
N ASP A 550 17.22 -45.02 15.84
CA ASP A 550 15.87 -44.79 16.39
C ASP A 550 15.04 -43.75 15.61
N LYS A 551 15.54 -43.33 14.43
CA LYS A 551 14.97 -42.29 13.55
C LYS A 551 15.04 -40.86 14.11
N SER A 552 15.63 -40.63 15.29
CA SER A 552 15.97 -39.29 15.78
C SER A 552 17.17 -38.70 15.02
N TYR A 553 17.53 -37.45 15.32
CA TYR A 553 18.60 -36.72 14.65
C TYR A 553 19.58 -36.12 15.65
N ILE A 554 20.86 -36.16 15.31
CA ILE A 554 21.89 -35.34 15.94
C ILE A 554 22.19 -34.18 14.99
N VAL A 555 21.99 -32.96 15.49
CA VAL A 555 22.27 -31.71 14.77
C VAL A 555 23.52 -31.09 15.34
N THR A 556 24.52 -30.85 14.49
CA THR A 556 25.78 -30.17 14.86
C THR A 556 25.69 -28.70 14.49
N TRP A 557 25.95 -27.83 15.45
CA TRP A 557 25.85 -26.38 15.32
C TRP A 557 27.18 -25.69 15.61
N LYS A 558 27.33 -24.46 15.11
CA LYS A 558 28.46 -23.57 15.40
C LYS A 558 27.97 -22.14 15.64
N ARG A 559 28.34 -21.54 16.77
CA ARG A 559 28.21 -20.10 16.98
C ARG A 559 29.25 -19.38 16.15
N LEU A 560 28.80 -18.48 15.27
CA LEU A 560 29.68 -17.81 14.33
C LEU A 560 30.61 -16.80 15.00
N LYS A 561 30.14 -16.10 16.04
CA LYS A 561 30.94 -15.10 16.76
C LYS A 561 32.06 -15.71 17.61
N THR A 562 31.76 -16.80 18.33
CA THR A 562 32.72 -17.42 19.27
C THR A 562 33.48 -18.60 18.68
N GLY A 563 32.99 -19.18 17.58
CA GLY A 563 33.51 -20.43 17.03
C GLY A 563 33.11 -21.68 17.82
N GLU A 564 32.37 -21.53 18.92
CA GLU A 564 31.88 -22.63 19.74
C GLU A 564 31.04 -23.59 18.91
N THR A 565 31.28 -24.89 19.07
CA THR A 565 30.53 -25.95 18.39
C THR A 565 29.89 -26.88 19.40
N GLY A 566 28.70 -27.37 19.09
CA GLY A 566 28.02 -28.36 19.91
C GLY A 566 27.07 -29.24 19.12
N LYS A 567 26.33 -30.06 19.85
CA LYS A 567 25.34 -30.98 19.31
C LYS A 567 24.04 -30.88 20.07
N ILE A 568 22.92 -31.03 19.37
CA ILE A 568 21.58 -31.14 19.95
C ILE A 568 20.88 -32.37 19.37
N HIS A 569 20.20 -33.12 20.22
CA HIS A 569 19.35 -34.25 19.84
C HIS A 569 17.93 -33.76 19.53
N ALA A 570 17.37 -34.19 18.40
CA ALA A 570 16.03 -33.80 17.97
C ALA A 570 15.23 -34.99 17.43
N LYS A 571 13.92 -35.04 17.66
CA LYS A 571 13.06 -36.06 17.04
C LYS A 571 12.79 -35.74 15.56
N SER A 572 12.77 -34.45 15.21
CA SER A 572 12.54 -33.97 13.85
C SER A 572 13.43 -32.77 13.53
N VAL A 573 13.73 -32.58 12.25
CA VAL A 573 14.47 -31.43 11.74
C VAL A 573 13.76 -30.87 10.51
N CYS A 574 13.42 -29.58 10.55
CA CYS A 574 12.72 -28.87 9.48
C CYS A 574 13.65 -27.82 8.85
N PHE A 575 13.88 -27.91 7.54
CA PHE A 575 14.77 -26.99 6.83
C PHE A 575 13.97 -25.91 6.09
N HIS A 576 14.02 -24.68 6.60
CA HIS A 576 13.46 -23.47 6.00
C HIS A 576 14.58 -22.55 5.51
N THR A 577 15.52 -23.14 4.79
CA THR A 577 16.69 -22.44 4.24
C THR A 577 16.35 -21.79 2.92
N ASN A 578 16.89 -20.61 2.66
CA ASN A 578 16.70 -19.92 1.39
C ASN A 578 17.31 -20.74 0.24
N ARG A 579 16.46 -21.28 -0.63
CA ARG A 579 16.85 -22.00 -1.85
C ARG A 579 16.58 -21.21 -3.14
N ARG A 580 15.86 -20.09 -3.05
CA ARG A 580 15.46 -19.27 -4.19
C ARG A 580 16.51 -18.24 -4.55
N ILE A 581 17.11 -17.63 -3.53
CA ILE A 581 18.19 -16.68 -3.71
C ILE A 581 19.51 -17.43 -3.62
N GLY A 582 20.16 -17.59 -4.77
CA GLY A 582 21.49 -18.17 -4.85
C GLY A 582 22.56 -17.20 -4.35
N LYS A 583 23.81 -17.69 -4.31
CA LYS A 583 24.98 -16.84 -4.08
C LYS A 583 24.98 -15.68 -5.08
N ARG A 584 25.27 -14.47 -4.58
CA ARG A 584 25.56 -13.28 -5.39
C ARG A 584 26.49 -13.66 -6.55
N ARG A 585 26.13 -13.22 -7.76
CA ARG A 585 26.97 -13.44 -8.95
C ARG A 585 27.80 -12.20 -9.15
N ASP A 586 29.07 -12.23 -8.77
CA ASP A 586 29.95 -11.12 -9.08
C ASP A 586 30.22 -11.10 -10.58
N VAL A 587 29.64 -10.10 -11.25
CA VAL A 587 29.80 -9.89 -12.69
C VAL A 587 30.57 -8.59 -12.87
N ASP A 588 31.61 -8.65 -13.68
CA ASP A 588 32.38 -7.49 -14.10
C ASP A 588 32.56 -7.50 -15.62
N TRP A 589 32.75 -6.33 -16.20
CA TRP A 589 32.94 -6.14 -17.63
C TRP A 589 34.18 -5.28 -17.88
N PRO A 590 34.91 -5.53 -18.97
CA PRO A 590 36.08 -4.73 -19.33
C PRO A 590 35.80 -3.22 -19.30
N GLY A 591 36.72 -2.44 -18.73
CA GLY A 591 36.64 -0.99 -18.69
C GLY A 591 35.84 -0.40 -17.53
N LYS A 592 35.36 -1.20 -16.57
CA LYS A 592 34.57 -0.73 -15.41
C LYS A 592 35.25 0.40 -14.64
N GLU A 593 36.57 0.37 -14.52
CA GLU A 593 37.38 1.42 -13.87
C GLU A 593 37.22 2.81 -14.50
N LYS A 594 36.72 2.87 -15.75
CA LYS A 594 36.44 4.12 -16.46
C LYS A 594 35.05 4.67 -16.17
N PHE A 595 34.14 3.88 -15.58
CA PHE A 595 32.79 4.33 -15.28
C PHE A 595 32.83 5.47 -14.27
N ARG A 596 32.21 6.59 -14.63
CA ARG A 596 32.23 7.82 -13.83
C ARG A 596 31.05 7.94 -12.86
N GLY A 597 30.14 6.97 -12.87
CA GLY A 597 28.97 6.92 -12.01
C GLY A 597 29.14 5.95 -10.84
N GLU A 598 28.12 5.89 -10.00
CA GLU A 598 28.04 4.96 -8.87
C GLU A 598 27.55 3.59 -9.36
N CYS A 599 28.15 2.51 -8.84
CA CYS A 599 27.78 1.15 -9.18
C CYS A 599 27.57 0.35 -7.91
N VAL A 600 26.39 -0.24 -7.78
CA VAL A 600 26.02 -1.17 -6.71
C VAL A 600 25.45 -2.43 -7.33
N TYR A 601 25.35 -3.52 -6.56
CA TYR A 601 24.72 -4.74 -7.06
C TYR A 601 23.19 -4.61 -7.15
N GLY A 602 22.61 -3.71 -6.35
CA GLY A 602 21.16 -3.53 -6.26
C GLY A 602 20.52 -4.53 -5.28
N TYR A 603 21.23 -4.83 -4.18
CA TYR A 603 20.87 -5.82 -3.17
C TYR A 603 20.72 -5.19 -1.80
N ALA A 604 19.73 -5.63 -1.02
CA ALA A 604 19.47 -5.09 0.31
C ALA A 604 19.56 -3.54 0.29
N ASN A 605 20.04 -2.93 1.37
CA ASN A 605 20.18 -1.47 1.45
C ASN A 605 21.37 -0.88 0.66
N GLU A 606 21.99 -1.61 -0.29
CA GLU A 606 23.07 -1.04 -1.13
C GLU A 606 22.59 0.14 -1.98
N VAL A 607 21.29 0.20 -2.31
CA VAL A 607 20.70 1.29 -3.12
C VAL A 607 20.29 2.50 -2.32
N THR A 608 20.04 2.35 -1.02
CA THR A 608 19.57 3.41 -0.12
C THR A 608 20.45 4.66 -0.10
N PRO A 609 21.81 4.59 -0.11
CA PRO A 609 22.63 5.79 -0.09
C PRO A 609 22.72 6.52 -1.45
N LEU A 610 22.19 5.94 -2.55
CA LEU A 610 22.30 6.52 -3.88
C LEU A 610 21.32 7.69 -4.07
N LYS A 611 21.76 8.73 -4.81
CA LYS A 611 20.91 9.86 -5.18
C LYS A 611 20.46 9.75 -6.62
N PHE A 612 19.15 9.71 -6.85
CA PHE A 612 18.59 9.49 -8.17
C PHE A 612 18.16 10.75 -8.91
N TRP A 613 17.92 11.86 -8.20
CA TRP A 613 17.39 13.09 -8.81
C TRP A 613 18.15 13.52 -10.08
N GLY A 614 17.46 13.54 -11.22
CA GLY A 614 18.00 13.97 -12.50
C GLY A 614 19.04 13.00 -13.12
N LYS A 615 19.30 11.84 -12.52
CA LYS A 615 20.28 10.86 -13.00
C LYS A 615 19.68 9.93 -14.05
N THR A 616 20.51 9.51 -15.01
CA THR A 616 20.18 8.40 -15.90
C THR A 616 20.74 7.12 -15.32
N VAL A 617 19.86 6.16 -15.06
CA VAL A 617 20.15 4.92 -14.35
C VAL A 617 20.06 3.75 -15.33
N MET A 618 20.97 2.79 -15.20
CA MET A 618 20.87 1.51 -15.89
C MET A 618 20.74 0.40 -14.86
N VAL A 619 19.69 -0.41 -14.98
CA VAL A 619 19.46 -1.58 -14.14
C VAL A 619 19.77 -2.82 -14.99
N ILE A 620 20.74 -3.63 -14.55
CA ILE A 620 21.16 -4.83 -15.27
C ILE A 620 20.34 -6.02 -14.76
N GLY A 621 19.35 -6.41 -15.54
CA GLY A 621 18.40 -7.47 -15.22
C GLY A 621 16.98 -7.12 -15.62
N ALA A 622 16.10 -8.12 -15.59
CA ALA A 622 14.66 -7.97 -15.83
C ALA A 622 13.83 -8.90 -14.92
N GLY A 623 14.38 -9.26 -13.76
CA GLY A 623 13.66 -10.03 -12.72
C GLY A 623 13.07 -9.12 -11.64
N ALA A 624 12.47 -9.71 -10.61
CA ALA A 624 11.80 -8.98 -9.52
C ALA A 624 12.65 -7.84 -8.92
N PHE A 625 13.87 -8.14 -8.46
CA PHE A 625 14.81 -7.12 -7.95
C PHE A 625 15.12 -6.01 -8.95
N ALA A 626 15.12 -6.29 -10.25
CA ALA A 626 15.39 -5.27 -11.26
C ALA A 626 14.22 -4.28 -11.37
N TYR A 627 12.97 -4.77 -11.36
CA TYR A 627 11.78 -3.92 -11.36
C TYR A 627 11.61 -3.14 -10.06
N GLU A 628 12.03 -3.72 -8.93
CA GLU A 628 12.10 -3.01 -7.64
C GLU A 628 13.11 -1.86 -7.66
N ASN A 629 14.30 -2.09 -8.22
CA ASN A 629 15.32 -1.04 -8.37
C ASN A 629 14.88 0.04 -9.39
N LEU A 630 14.17 -0.35 -10.46
CA LEU A 630 13.54 0.61 -11.37
C LEU A 630 12.53 1.48 -10.63
N ARG A 631 11.70 0.87 -9.79
CA ARG A 631 10.71 1.60 -8.99
C ARG A 631 11.40 2.60 -8.06
N THR A 632 12.33 2.11 -7.25
CA THR A 632 13.09 2.92 -6.29
C THR A 632 13.74 4.12 -7.00
N ALA A 633 14.44 3.89 -8.11
CA ALA A 633 15.11 4.95 -8.85
C ALA A 633 14.14 6.03 -9.37
N LEU A 634 12.99 5.64 -9.93
CA LEU A 634 12.00 6.58 -10.49
C LEU A 634 11.25 7.35 -9.41
N GLU A 635 10.85 6.67 -8.33
CA GLU A 635 10.20 7.30 -7.18
C GLU A 635 11.12 8.35 -6.54
N HIS A 636 12.44 8.12 -6.52
CA HIS A 636 13.46 9.06 -6.03
C HIS A 636 13.99 10.03 -7.12
N GLY A 637 13.27 10.16 -8.24
CA GLY A 637 13.48 11.23 -9.21
C GLY A 637 14.54 10.97 -10.28
N ALA A 638 14.83 9.72 -10.62
CA ALA A 638 15.64 9.40 -11.79
C ALA A 638 15.10 10.09 -13.05
N LYS A 639 16.01 10.66 -13.84
CA LYS A 639 15.71 11.24 -15.16
C LYS A 639 15.20 10.19 -16.13
N HIS A 640 15.85 9.04 -16.14
CA HIS A 640 15.51 7.93 -17.00
C HIS A 640 16.08 6.64 -16.44
N VAL A 641 15.35 5.53 -16.56
CA VAL A 641 15.82 4.19 -16.21
C VAL A 641 15.84 3.30 -17.45
N THR A 642 17.01 2.76 -17.79
CA THR A 642 17.13 1.71 -18.80
C THR A 642 17.27 0.36 -18.11
N MET A 643 16.29 -0.51 -18.29
CA MET A 643 16.34 -1.93 -17.93
C MET A 643 17.08 -2.69 -19.02
N LEU A 644 18.14 -3.41 -18.66
CA LEU A 644 18.91 -4.24 -19.59
C LEU A 644 18.77 -5.72 -19.21
N GLY A 645 17.86 -6.42 -19.90
CA GLY A 645 17.68 -7.86 -19.76
C GLY A 645 18.46 -8.65 -20.82
N ARG A 646 18.83 -9.90 -20.53
CA ARG A 646 19.31 -10.84 -21.58
C ARG A 646 18.19 -11.42 -22.44
N ARG A 647 16.95 -11.18 -22.03
CA ARG A 647 15.71 -11.61 -22.67
C ARG A 647 14.60 -10.65 -22.24
N SER A 648 13.55 -10.55 -23.04
CA SER A 648 12.33 -9.85 -22.65
C SER A 648 11.61 -10.67 -21.56
N GLY A 649 11.71 -10.23 -20.31
CA GLY A 649 10.93 -10.79 -19.21
C GLY A 649 9.45 -10.40 -19.31
N THR A 650 8.59 -11.10 -18.57
CA THR A 650 7.17 -10.76 -18.47
C THR A 650 6.93 -9.96 -17.18
N THR A 651 6.35 -8.77 -17.34
CA THR A 651 5.88 -7.90 -16.23
C THR A 651 4.41 -7.63 -16.35
N CYS A 652 3.67 -7.66 -15.24
CA CYS A 652 2.25 -7.34 -15.20
C CYS A 652 1.94 -6.14 -14.31
N PRO A 653 0.84 -5.42 -14.57
CA PRO A 653 0.31 -4.46 -13.62
C PRO A 653 -0.20 -5.21 -12.37
N LYS A 654 -0.27 -4.53 -11.22
CA LYS A 654 -0.78 -5.10 -9.95
C LYS A 654 -2.15 -5.73 -10.10
N TRP A 655 -3.00 -5.09 -10.92
CA TRP A 655 -4.33 -5.60 -11.24
C TRP A 655 -4.36 -7.07 -11.68
N ILE A 656 -3.40 -7.53 -12.50
CA ILE A 656 -3.35 -8.93 -12.95
C ILE A 656 -3.13 -9.90 -11.77
N ASP A 657 -2.35 -9.50 -10.78
CA ASP A 657 -2.12 -10.29 -9.57
C ASP A 657 -3.39 -10.33 -8.70
N VAL A 658 -3.99 -9.16 -8.43
CA VAL A 658 -5.22 -9.02 -7.63
C VAL A 658 -6.36 -9.89 -8.19
N ILE A 659 -6.68 -9.77 -9.48
CA ILE A 659 -7.81 -10.52 -10.07
C ILE A 659 -7.60 -12.04 -10.04
N ALA A 660 -6.36 -12.53 -9.87
CA ALA A 660 -6.08 -13.95 -9.75
C ALA A 660 -6.60 -14.55 -8.43
N PHE A 661 -6.86 -13.70 -7.44
CA PHE A 661 -7.46 -14.05 -6.15
C PHE A 661 -8.98 -13.81 -6.12
N LEU A 662 -9.48 -12.77 -6.80
CA LEU A 662 -10.89 -12.37 -6.72
C LEU A 662 -11.82 -13.18 -7.64
N ARG A 663 -11.32 -13.59 -8.81
CA ARG A 663 -12.14 -14.24 -9.85
C ARG A 663 -12.66 -15.61 -9.42
N PRO A 664 -13.92 -15.96 -9.76
CA PRO A 664 -14.46 -17.28 -9.52
C PRO A 664 -13.69 -18.33 -10.34
N CYS A 665 -13.60 -19.54 -9.81
CA CYS A 665 -13.00 -20.67 -10.53
C CYS A 665 -13.82 -21.95 -10.32
N ASP A 666 -13.74 -22.86 -11.30
CA ASP A 666 -14.36 -24.18 -11.18
C ASP A 666 -13.60 -25.07 -10.17
N GLN A 667 -14.14 -26.27 -9.90
CA GLN A 667 -13.52 -27.27 -9.01
C GLN A 667 -12.11 -27.73 -9.45
N TYR A 668 -11.74 -27.49 -10.70
CA TYR A 668 -10.42 -27.78 -11.26
C TYR A 668 -9.50 -26.56 -11.25
N TYR A 669 -9.95 -25.48 -10.62
CA TYR A 669 -9.32 -24.19 -10.62
C TYR A 669 -9.08 -23.76 -12.06
N ASN A 670 -10.12 -23.57 -12.86
CA ASN A 670 -10.09 -22.81 -14.10
C ASN A 670 -10.98 -21.58 -13.95
N THR A 671 -10.48 -20.42 -14.35
CA THR A 671 -11.28 -19.19 -14.51
C THR A 671 -11.96 -19.19 -15.89
N ASP A 672 -12.97 -18.35 -16.06
CA ASP A 672 -13.65 -18.22 -17.34
C ASP A 672 -12.68 -17.87 -18.49
N ARG A 673 -12.90 -18.53 -19.63
CA ARG A 673 -12.01 -18.40 -20.79
C ARG A 673 -12.12 -17.03 -21.44
N ASN A 674 -13.32 -16.47 -21.55
CA ASN A 674 -13.52 -15.16 -22.16
C ASN A 674 -13.01 -14.06 -21.22
N GLY A 675 -13.18 -14.22 -19.92
CA GLY A 675 -12.55 -13.34 -18.94
C GLY A 675 -11.02 -13.36 -19.01
N ASN A 676 -10.40 -14.52 -19.25
CA ASN A 676 -8.95 -14.61 -19.50
C ASN A 676 -8.51 -13.88 -20.78
N VAL A 677 -9.36 -13.83 -21.82
CA VAL A 677 -9.07 -13.05 -23.04
C VAL A 677 -9.12 -11.56 -22.74
N ILE A 678 -10.17 -11.08 -22.08
CA ILE A 678 -10.35 -9.65 -21.74
C ILE A 678 -9.17 -9.13 -20.93
N SER A 679 -8.80 -9.86 -19.88
CA SER A 679 -7.68 -9.50 -19.00
C SER A 679 -6.32 -9.52 -19.69
N PHE A 680 -6.08 -10.53 -20.53
CA PHE A 680 -4.85 -10.58 -21.31
C PHE A 680 -4.78 -9.49 -22.39
N ASP A 681 -5.91 -9.12 -23.00
CA ASP A 681 -5.99 -8.02 -23.96
C ASP A 681 -5.73 -6.66 -23.31
N ALA A 682 -6.33 -6.40 -22.14
CA ALA A 682 -6.06 -5.19 -21.35
C ALA A 682 -4.58 -5.09 -20.96
N TRP A 683 -3.97 -6.22 -20.56
CA TRP A 683 -2.54 -6.26 -20.23
C TRP A 683 -1.63 -6.03 -21.44
N LYS A 684 -1.93 -6.66 -22.58
CA LYS A 684 -1.20 -6.42 -23.85
C LYS A 684 -1.29 -4.97 -24.29
N GLN A 685 -2.48 -4.37 -24.18
CA GLN A 685 -2.69 -2.97 -24.55
C GLN A 685 -1.88 -2.04 -23.64
N CYS A 686 -1.78 -2.35 -22.35
CA CYS A 686 -0.95 -1.59 -21.41
C CYS A 686 0.53 -1.55 -21.81
N TYR A 687 1.10 -2.63 -22.37
CA TYR A 687 2.44 -2.61 -22.96
C TYR A 687 2.55 -1.65 -24.15
N VAL A 688 1.55 -1.70 -25.05
CA VAL A 688 1.51 -0.88 -26.27
C VAL A 688 1.44 0.59 -25.90
N ASP A 689 0.51 0.95 -25.01
CA ASP A 689 0.31 2.34 -24.58
C ASP A 689 1.54 2.86 -23.84
N ALA A 690 2.18 2.03 -23.01
CA ALA A 690 3.43 2.37 -22.32
C ALA A 690 4.66 2.44 -23.24
N GLY A 691 4.54 2.12 -24.53
CA GLY A 691 5.69 2.07 -25.45
C GLY A 691 6.74 1.01 -25.07
N LEU A 692 6.34 -0.03 -24.33
CA LEU A 692 7.23 -1.11 -23.89
C LEU A 692 7.16 -2.30 -24.85
N PRO A 693 8.28 -2.99 -25.10
CA PRO A 693 8.26 -4.19 -25.93
C PRO A 693 7.49 -5.31 -25.23
N GLN A 694 6.53 -5.91 -25.95
CA GLN A 694 5.82 -7.09 -25.46
C GLN A 694 6.78 -8.29 -25.33
N PRO A 695 6.60 -9.18 -24.33
CA PRO A 695 7.44 -10.35 -24.16
C PRO A 695 7.43 -11.26 -25.40
N GLU A 696 8.61 -11.56 -25.97
CA GLU A 696 8.75 -12.38 -27.18
C GLU A 696 8.10 -13.76 -27.04
N CYS A 697 8.13 -14.34 -25.83
CA CYS A 697 7.57 -15.65 -25.54
C CYS A 697 6.04 -15.73 -25.69
N TRP A 698 5.33 -14.60 -25.74
CA TRP A 698 3.89 -14.58 -25.99
C TRP A 698 3.54 -15.08 -27.39
N ALA A 699 4.42 -14.84 -28.38
CA ALA A 699 4.25 -15.39 -29.73
C ALA A 699 4.39 -16.93 -29.76
N GLU A 700 5.09 -17.50 -28.78
CA GLU A 700 5.24 -18.95 -28.59
C GLU A 700 4.10 -19.56 -27.76
N GLY A 701 3.11 -18.75 -27.34
CA GLY A 701 2.01 -19.17 -26.48
C GLY A 701 2.43 -19.42 -25.03
N LEU A 702 3.57 -18.87 -24.59
CA LEU A 702 4.03 -18.93 -23.21
C LEU A 702 3.68 -17.65 -22.47
N LEU A 703 3.37 -17.73 -21.17
CA LEU A 703 3.14 -16.55 -20.34
C LEU A 703 4.45 -15.79 -20.07
N LYS A 704 5.52 -16.57 -19.87
CA LYS A 704 6.85 -16.11 -19.46
C LYS A 704 7.92 -17.03 -20.01
N PRO A 705 9.16 -16.54 -20.17
CA PRO A 705 10.29 -17.40 -20.52
C PRO A 705 10.53 -18.50 -19.48
N HIS A 706 11.09 -19.64 -19.90
CA HIS A 706 11.50 -20.69 -18.96
C HIS A 706 12.48 -20.15 -17.91
N ASN A 707 12.33 -20.60 -16.65
CA ASN A 707 13.12 -20.13 -15.51
C ASN A 707 13.08 -18.60 -15.30
N HIS A 708 11.93 -17.98 -15.59
CA HIS A 708 11.65 -16.59 -15.28
C HIS A 708 10.39 -16.51 -14.40
N THR A 709 10.31 -15.49 -13.53
CA THR A 709 9.10 -15.16 -12.76
C THR A 709 8.37 -14.00 -13.44
N VAL A 710 7.05 -13.94 -13.34
CA VAL A 710 6.34 -12.70 -13.71
C VAL A 710 6.69 -11.64 -12.66
N SER A 711 7.10 -10.45 -13.09
CA SER A 711 7.33 -9.32 -12.17
C SER A 711 6.07 -8.45 -12.12
N VAL A 712 5.79 -7.83 -10.98
CA VAL A 712 4.63 -6.93 -10.83
C VAL A 712 5.14 -5.49 -10.73
N SER A 713 4.70 -4.61 -11.63
CA SER A 713 5.12 -3.20 -11.61
C SER A 713 4.23 -2.31 -12.47
N ASP A 714 3.33 -1.56 -11.83
CA ASP A 714 2.59 -0.48 -12.51
C ASP A 714 3.52 0.64 -12.98
N LEU A 715 4.50 0.99 -12.15
CA LEU A 715 5.42 2.09 -12.42
C LEU A 715 6.28 1.84 -13.67
N ALA A 716 6.55 0.58 -14.04
CA ALA A 716 7.19 0.28 -15.31
C ALA A 716 6.36 0.79 -16.51
N PHE A 717 5.04 0.57 -16.49
CA PHE A 717 4.14 1.02 -17.56
C PHE A 717 3.94 2.53 -17.53
N ILE A 718 3.69 3.10 -16.35
CA ILE A 718 3.51 4.55 -16.18
C ILE A 718 4.77 5.31 -16.62
N ALA A 719 5.94 4.87 -16.17
CA ALA A 719 7.19 5.50 -16.58
C ALA A 719 7.52 5.27 -18.06
N GLY A 720 7.16 4.12 -18.63
CA GLY A 720 7.25 3.88 -20.08
C GLY A 720 6.42 4.89 -20.87
N TYR A 721 5.14 5.05 -20.52
CA TYR A 721 4.24 6.01 -21.14
C TYR A 721 4.79 7.44 -21.08
N HIS A 722 5.42 7.83 -19.98
CA HIS A 722 6.03 9.16 -19.82
C HIS A 722 7.45 9.29 -20.40
N GLY A 723 7.99 8.26 -21.05
CA GLY A 723 9.35 8.28 -21.64
C GLY A 723 10.48 8.23 -20.61
N LEU A 724 10.18 7.83 -19.38
CA LEU A 724 11.09 7.78 -18.24
C LEU A 724 11.72 6.39 -18.04
N ALA A 725 11.16 5.36 -18.68
CA ALA A 725 11.71 4.00 -18.62
C ALA A 725 11.81 3.36 -20.00
N THR A 726 12.85 2.56 -20.22
CA THR A 726 13.01 1.72 -21.41
C THR A 726 13.47 0.31 -21.04
N LEU A 727 13.00 -0.70 -21.78
CA LEU A 727 13.49 -2.07 -21.70
C LEU A 727 14.30 -2.40 -22.94
N LYS A 728 15.55 -2.83 -22.74
CA LYS A 728 16.45 -3.30 -23.80
C LYS A 728 16.85 -4.74 -23.55
N VAL A 729 16.96 -5.50 -24.65
CA VAL A 729 17.50 -6.86 -24.65
C VAL A 729 18.94 -6.82 -25.17
N GLY A 730 19.89 -7.34 -24.40
CA GLY A 730 21.28 -7.41 -24.81
C GLY A 730 22.23 -7.92 -23.74
N GLU A 731 23.49 -8.05 -24.12
CA GLU A 731 24.60 -8.38 -23.22
C GLU A 731 25.68 -7.31 -23.29
N ILE A 732 26.21 -6.92 -22.14
CA ILE A 732 27.31 -5.94 -22.07
C ILE A 732 28.59 -6.58 -22.61
N ALA A 733 29.27 -5.87 -23.51
CA ALA A 733 30.60 -6.21 -24.00
C ALA A 733 31.69 -5.54 -23.14
N ALA A 734 31.54 -4.24 -22.89
CA ALA A 734 32.48 -3.43 -22.11
C ALA A 734 31.83 -2.12 -21.65
N TYR A 735 32.42 -1.44 -20.67
CA TYR A 735 32.12 -0.04 -20.38
C TYR A 735 32.69 0.86 -21.47
N ARG A 736 32.03 2.00 -21.71
CA ARG A 736 32.46 2.97 -22.73
C ARG A 736 33.74 3.69 -22.28
N PRO A 737 34.67 4.01 -23.20
CA PRO A 737 35.89 4.75 -22.87
C PRO A 737 35.66 6.16 -22.29
N ASP A 738 34.53 6.78 -22.64
CA ASP A 738 34.11 8.09 -22.11
C ASP A 738 33.61 8.03 -20.65
N GLY A 739 33.40 6.82 -20.11
CA GLY A 739 32.88 6.60 -18.76
C GLY A 739 31.37 6.79 -18.61
N HIS A 740 30.64 7.01 -19.70
CA HIS A 740 29.20 7.30 -19.70
C HIS A 740 28.37 6.13 -20.28
N GLY A 741 28.43 4.98 -19.59
CA GLY A 741 27.60 3.80 -19.89
C GLY A 741 28.38 2.63 -20.47
N VAL A 742 27.69 1.79 -21.25
CA VAL A 742 28.20 0.50 -21.73
C VAL A 742 28.00 0.31 -23.24
N VAL A 743 28.84 -0.55 -23.83
CA VAL A 743 28.70 -1.06 -25.20
C VAL A 743 28.10 -2.46 -25.12
N LEU A 744 27.08 -2.74 -25.92
CA LEU A 744 26.47 -4.07 -26.01
C LEU A 744 27.20 -4.93 -27.05
N LYS A 745 27.20 -6.24 -26.86
CA LYS A 745 27.65 -7.19 -27.88
C LYS A 745 26.81 -7.01 -29.14
N ALA A 746 27.44 -7.17 -30.30
CA ALA A 746 26.70 -7.21 -31.56
C ALA A 746 25.64 -8.33 -31.49
N PRO A 747 24.42 -8.10 -31.98
CA PRO A 747 23.45 -9.19 -32.11
C PRO A 747 24.08 -10.31 -32.96
N PRO A 748 23.86 -11.58 -32.61
CA PRO A 748 24.43 -12.68 -33.37
C PRO A 748 24.02 -12.55 -34.84
N SER A 749 24.97 -12.71 -35.77
CA SER A 749 24.71 -12.65 -37.20
C SER A 749 23.57 -13.63 -37.55
N PRO A 750 22.62 -13.27 -38.44
CA PRO A 750 21.48 -14.14 -38.78
C PRO A 750 21.89 -15.55 -39.27
N SER A 751 23.14 -15.74 -39.73
CA SER A 751 23.72 -17.02 -40.14
C SER A 751 24.17 -17.96 -38.99
N ALA A 752 24.14 -17.52 -37.73
CA ALA A 752 24.63 -18.29 -36.57
C ALA A 752 23.53 -18.99 -35.76
N ARG A 753 22.25 -18.94 -36.21
CA ARG A 753 21.22 -19.90 -35.75
C ARG A 753 21.43 -21.24 -36.45
N SER A 754 22.62 -21.83 -36.33
CA SER A 754 22.85 -23.21 -36.73
C SER A 754 22.37 -24.13 -35.61
N ALA A 755 21.50 -25.05 -35.99
CA ALA A 755 21.00 -26.17 -35.21
C ALA A 755 22.02 -26.75 -34.21
N SER A 756 21.76 -26.57 -32.92
CA SER A 756 22.24 -27.52 -31.91
C SER A 756 21.16 -27.71 -30.84
N SER A 757 20.61 -28.93 -30.84
CA SER A 757 19.68 -29.55 -29.89
C SER A 757 18.27 -28.95 -29.75
N MET A 758 17.49 -28.94 -30.83
CA MET A 758 16.07 -29.28 -30.73
C MET A 758 15.78 -30.38 -31.73
N GLY A 759 15.48 -31.59 -31.24
CA GLY A 759 15.01 -32.69 -32.07
C GLY A 759 13.72 -32.27 -32.80
N PRO A 760 13.43 -32.83 -33.98
CA PRO A 760 12.31 -32.39 -34.80
C PRO A 760 11.00 -32.82 -34.15
N GLN A 761 10.41 -31.97 -33.31
CA GLN A 761 8.97 -31.98 -33.12
C GLN A 761 8.38 -31.08 -34.21
N THR A 762 7.85 -31.72 -35.25
CA THR A 762 6.95 -31.10 -36.23
C THR A 762 5.95 -30.19 -35.50
N PRO A 763 5.78 -28.93 -35.93
CA PRO A 763 4.73 -28.08 -35.39
C PRO A 763 3.39 -28.70 -35.77
N LYS A 764 2.75 -29.40 -34.83
CA LYS A 764 1.30 -29.57 -34.94
C LYS A 764 0.75 -28.15 -34.89
N ALA A 765 0.09 -27.73 -35.97
CA ALA A 765 -0.74 -26.54 -35.97
C ALA A 765 -1.77 -26.66 -34.85
N TRP A 766 -1.46 -26.11 -33.68
CA TRP A 766 -2.41 -25.97 -32.58
C TRP A 766 -3.36 -24.83 -32.94
N LYS A 767 -4.36 -25.15 -33.76
CA LYS A 767 -5.56 -24.35 -33.94
C LYS A 767 -6.27 -24.30 -32.59
N GLY A 768 -6.00 -23.26 -31.82
CA GLY A 768 -6.66 -22.98 -30.57
C GLY A 768 -5.79 -22.12 -29.69
N PHE A 769 -6.06 -20.81 -29.69
CA PHE A 769 -5.70 -19.92 -28.60
C PHE A 769 -6.16 -20.59 -27.28
N ARG A 770 -5.27 -21.33 -26.61
CA ARG A 770 -5.45 -21.64 -25.19
C ARG A 770 -5.12 -20.33 -24.50
N ALA A 771 -6.16 -19.63 -24.04
CA ALA A 771 -6.00 -18.46 -23.19
C ALA A 771 -4.94 -18.80 -22.13
N LEU A 772 -3.88 -17.99 -22.09
CA LEU A 772 -2.87 -18.10 -21.04
C LEU A 772 -3.61 -18.05 -19.71
N ARG A 773 -3.51 -19.12 -18.92
CA ARG A 773 -4.26 -19.20 -17.66
C ARG A 773 -3.64 -18.17 -16.72
N ILE A 774 -4.40 -17.14 -16.36
CA ILE A 774 -4.02 -16.18 -15.30
C ILE A 774 -3.70 -16.90 -13.98
N GLN A 775 -4.15 -18.13 -13.81
CA GLN A 775 -3.78 -18.98 -12.69
C GLN A 775 -2.32 -19.42 -12.67
N GLU A 776 -1.57 -19.30 -13.77
CA GLU A 776 -0.10 -19.36 -13.75
C GLU A 776 0.53 -18.08 -13.16
N VAL A 777 -0.24 -17.05 -12.83
CA VAL A 777 0.21 -15.97 -11.94
C VAL A 777 -0.04 -16.41 -10.50
N SER A 778 -1.29 -16.79 -10.16
CA SER A 778 -1.64 -17.21 -8.79
C SER A 778 -0.85 -18.44 -8.33
N ARG A 779 -0.79 -19.55 -9.11
CA ARG A 779 -0.07 -20.81 -8.78
C ARG A 779 1.40 -20.59 -8.45
N TRP A 780 2.01 -19.49 -8.87
CA TRP A 780 3.40 -19.16 -8.60
C TRP A 780 3.56 -18.24 -7.39
N CYS A 781 2.58 -17.35 -7.14
CA CYS A 781 2.44 -16.65 -5.87
C CYS A 781 2.28 -17.64 -4.70
N PHE A 782 1.59 -18.77 -4.89
CA PHE A 782 1.46 -19.85 -3.88
C PHE A 782 2.77 -20.56 -3.49
N TRP A 783 3.84 -20.44 -4.30
CA TRP A 783 5.14 -21.07 -4.01
C TRP A 783 6.18 -20.07 -3.47
N ALA A 784 5.86 -18.78 -3.44
CA ALA A 784 6.64 -17.74 -2.77
C ALA A 784 6.32 -17.77 -1.27
#